data_AF-A0A091D528-F1
#
_entry.id   AF-A0A091D528-F1
#
_cell.length_a   1.000
_cell.length_b   1.000
_cell.length_c   1.000
_cell.angle_alpha   90.00
_cell.angle_beta   90.00
_cell.angle_gamma   90.00
#
_symmetry.space_group_name_H-M   'P 1'
#
loop_
_entity.id
_entity.type
_entity.pdbx_description
1 polymer ?
#
loop_
_entity_poly.entity_id
_entity_poly.type
_entity_poly.pdbx_seq_one_letter_code
_entity_poly.pdbx_strand_id
1 'polypeptide(L)'
;MFSAGEDSLLHQAREIQDEELQRFCSRVSKLLQEDLGPATVDALQRLFLIVSATKYTRRLEKTCVDLLQATLSLPTCSEQVQVLCAAILREMSPSNSLTLSCDHIQSPRQLSLVASVLLAQGDRREEVRSVGRHVFTVLESRQPEGPSLRPLLPVLSKVMGLAPETLQEDQTTLLNKRLVDWLRYARIQQGIPHSGGFFSTPRARQPGPITEVDGAVASDFFTVLSTGQHFTEDQWLNMQAFSMLQAWLLLSGPEGPGIPDTEDKSELEGSTLSVLSAASAGRQLLPQERLREVAFEYCKRLIEQSNRRALRKGDSDLQKACLVEAVRVLDVLCRQDPSFLYRSLSCLKALRGQLGQDPGSERALLPLAQFFLNHGAAAAVDSEAIYQDLFTRLPSELFYRPVLAFEVVRFCRDNFPLFDLHLLGLLKLSFPNLFKLLAWNSPPLTAEFVALFPALVDAGTAVEMLHSLLDLPCLTAALDLHLRSSQMPSERPLWDTSLRTPGFLEAFRDPQFQPLFQHLLRTKASGSTERLVPLYQLLQPMTSCARVAQCAQAVPTLLQAFFSSVTQVASGSLTNQLALLVLERSSALYQVPQYQAHVHRVLSSQFLALCKQKPSLVLELARELLELVGSVSSIQSRAGMFTCVVWAIGEYLSVTYDRRCTVELINKFFEALEALLFEVTQSRPSADLPRCPPQVVTVLMTTLTKLASRSQDLIPRVSLFLSKMRTLGQNAATSSVYSEEDAEAIRTRATELRSLLRMPSVAQFVLSPSAEVCRPRYHRDTNTALPLALRTVSRLVEREASLLPG
;
A
#
# COMPACT_ATOMS: atom_id res chain seq x y z
N MET A 1 -19.77 -9.53 3.15
CA MET A 1 -20.86 -8.69 2.60
C MET A 1 -21.95 -8.60 3.66
N PHE A 2 -22.58 -7.43 3.81
CA PHE A 2 -23.71 -7.24 4.71
C PHE A 2 -24.93 -8.04 4.22
N SER A 3 -25.91 -8.26 5.09
CA SER A 3 -27.19 -8.83 4.68
C SER A 3 -27.98 -7.84 3.80
N ALA A 4 -28.86 -8.33 2.92
CA ALA A 4 -29.64 -7.48 2.01
C ALA A 4 -30.48 -6.39 2.74
N GLY A 5 -30.88 -6.65 3.98
CA GLY A 5 -31.57 -5.66 4.83
C GLY A 5 -30.65 -4.55 5.34
N GLU A 6 -29.42 -4.88 5.70
CA GLU A 6 -28.40 -3.91 6.15
C GLU A 6 -27.93 -3.02 5.00
N ASP A 7 -27.75 -3.58 3.79
CA ASP A 7 -27.39 -2.81 2.60
C ASP A 7 -28.51 -1.81 2.22
N SER A 8 -29.78 -2.20 2.38
CA SER A 8 -30.94 -1.31 2.16
C SER A 8 -30.96 -0.12 3.14
N LEU A 9 -30.71 -0.37 4.43
CA LEU A 9 -30.64 0.69 5.44
C LEU A 9 -29.47 1.66 5.20
N LEU A 10 -28.31 1.15 4.78
CA LEU A 10 -27.17 1.97 4.43
C LEU A 10 -27.42 2.80 3.17
N HIS A 11 -28.13 2.26 2.19
CA HIS A 11 -28.53 2.99 0.99
C HIS A 11 -29.46 4.16 1.35
N GLN A 12 -30.50 3.89 2.14
CA GLN A 12 -31.44 4.91 2.62
C GLN A 12 -30.73 6.01 3.42
N ALA A 13 -29.83 5.64 4.33
CA ALA A 13 -29.05 6.59 5.11
C ALA A 13 -28.16 7.49 4.24
N ARG A 14 -27.61 6.96 3.13
CA ARG A 14 -26.79 7.72 2.18
C ARG A 14 -27.61 8.68 1.31
N GLU A 15 -28.85 8.33 0.98
CA GLU A 15 -29.71 9.08 0.07
C GLU A 15 -30.57 10.18 0.71
N ILE A 16 -30.62 10.24 2.05
CA ILE A 16 -31.36 11.30 2.78
C ILE A 16 -30.90 12.70 2.35
N GLN A 17 -31.87 13.54 1.99
CA GLN A 17 -31.65 14.95 1.62
C GLN A 17 -31.51 15.86 2.85
N ASP A 18 -30.89 17.03 2.66
CA ASP A 18 -30.63 17.98 3.75
C ASP A 18 -31.90 18.50 4.43
N GLU A 19 -33.00 18.71 3.68
CA GLU A 19 -34.28 19.13 4.26
C GLU A 19 -34.90 18.06 5.17
N GLU A 20 -34.79 16.80 4.78
CA GLU A 20 -35.29 15.66 5.55
C GLU A 20 -34.46 15.48 6.82
N LEU A 21 -33.14 15.66 6.71
CA LEU A 21 -32.23 15.66 7.85
C LEU A 21 -32.58 16.79 8.83
N GLN A 22 -32.88 18.01 8.36
CA GLN A 22 -33.30 19.13 9.22
C GLN A 22 -34.61 18.82 9.96
N ARG A 23 -35.64 18.30 9.27
CA ARG A 23 -36.89 17.87 9.91
C ARG A 23 -36.63 16.79 10.96
N PHE A 24 -35.75 15.84 10.68
CA PHE A 24 -35.37 14.80 11.61
C PHE A 24 -34.60 15.35 12.84
N CYS A 25 -33.68 16.29 12.65
CA CYS A 25 -32.98 16.98 13.74
C CYS A 25 -33.94 17.75 14.65
N SER A 26 -34.96 18.41 14.10
CA SER A 26 -35.98 19.11 14.88
C SER A 26 -36.79 18.15 15.77
N ARG A 27 -37.09 16.94 15.27
CA ARG A 27 -37.75 15.87 16.03
C ARG A 27 -36.86 15.34 17.15
N VAL A 28 -35.58 15.08 16.87
CA VAL A 28 -34.60 14.66 17.89
C VAL A 28 -34.46 15.72 18.98
N SER A 29 -34.42 17.00 18.59
CA SER A 29 -34.33 18.13 19.52
C SER A 29 -35.51 18.19 20.50
N LYS A 30 -36.73 17.97 20.02
CA LYS A 30 -37.92 17.87 20.89
C LYS A 30 -37.84 16.70 21.86
N LEU A 31 -37.44 15.52 21.37
CA LEU A 31 -37.30 14.32 22.19
C LEU A 31 -36.23 14.47 23.29
N LEU A 32 -35.15 15.20 23.02
CA LEU A 32 -34.11 15.51 24.02
C LEU A 32 -34.58 16.50 25.10
N GLN A 33 -35.60 17.31 24.82
CA GLN A 33 -36.17 18.29 25.77
C GLN A 33 -37.28 17.71 26.64
N GLU A 34 -38.06 16.75 26.13
CA GLU A 34 -39.26 16.22 26.78
C GLU A 34 -38.98 14.93 27.58
N ASP A 35 -38.66 13.82 26.91
CA ASP A 35 -38.56 12.49 27.52
C ASP A 35 -37.29 11.74 27.09
N LEU A 36 -36.42 11.39 28.04
CA LEU A 36 -35.21 10.58 27.82
C LEU A 36 -35.52 9.07 27.80
N GLY A 37 -36.63 8.69 27.16
CA GLY A 37 -37.13 7.31 27.06
C GLY A 37 -36.57 6.51 25.88
N PRO A 38 -37.12 5.30 25.61
CA PRO A 38 -36.64 4.41 24.54
C PRO A 38 -36.81 5.01 23.13
N ALA A 39 -37.81 5.87 22.91
CA ALA A 39 -38.01 6.56 21.64
C ALA A 39 -36.84 7.51 21.29
N THR A 40 -36.22 8.11 22.31
CA THR A 40 -35.06 9.00 22.16
C THR A 40 -33.81 8.21 21.78
N VAL A 41 -33.63 7.02 22.37
CA VAL A 41 -32.55 6.09 21.99
C VAL A 41 -32.68 5.66 20.52
N ASP A 42 -33.88 5.26 20.10
CA ASP A 42 -34.15 4.81 18.72
C ASP A 42 -33.89 5.94 17.70
N ALA A 43 -34.30 7.17 18.04
CA ALA A 43 -34.07 8.35 17.22
C ALA A 43 -32.58 8.71 17.11
N LEU A 44 -31.82 8.63 18.22
CA LEU A 44 -30.39 8.87 18.24
C LEU A 44 -29.59 7.79 17.49
N GLN A 45 -29.98 6.52 17.59
CA GLN A 45 -29.36 5.43 16.82
C GLN A 45 -29.52 5.65 15.31
N ARG A 46 -30.71 6.06 14.87
CA ARG A 46 -30.97 6.41 13.46
C ARG A 46 -30.17 7.65 13.05
N LEU A 47 -30.11 8.68 13.90
CA LEU A 47 -29.29 9.87 13.61
C LEU A 47 -27.81 9.52 13.45
N PHE A 48 -27.28 8.69 14.36
CA PHE A 48 -25.90 8.20 14.28
C PHE A 48 -25.63 7.46 12.97
N LEU A 49 -26.52 6.54 12.56
CA LEU A 49 -26.41 5.82 11.29
C LEU A 49 -26.33 6.80 10.10
N ILE A 50 -27.23 7.78 10.05
CA ILE A 50 -27.29 8.78 8.96
C ILE A 50 -26.00 9.59 8.86
N VAL A 51 -25.46 10.03 10.00
CA VAL A 51 -24.20 10.79 10.05
C VAL A 51 -23.00 9.92 9.66
N SER A 52 -22.96 8.66 10.09
CA SER A 52 -21.85 7.73 9.82
C SER A 52 -21.84 7.11 8.41
N ALA A 53 -22.98 7.10 7.71
CA ALA A 53 -23.14 6.36 6.46
C ALA A 53 -22.44 7.02 5.25
N THR A 54 -22.04 8.28 5.37
CA THR A 54 -21.42 9.08 4.31
C THR A 54 -19.96 9.43 4.60
N LYS A 55 -19.12 9.45 3.55
CA LYS A 55 -17.72 9.88 3.63
C LYS A 55 -17.57 11.40 3.89
N TYR A 56 -18.60 12.18 3.61
CA TYR A 56 -18.62 13.64 3.79
C TYR A 56 -19.37 13.99 5.08
N THR A 57 -18.87 15.00 5.80
CA THR A 57 -19.49 15.50 7.03
C THR A 57 -20.81 16.19 6.72
N ARG A 58 -21.92 15.65 7.23
CA ARG A 58 -23.23 16.33 7.20
C ARG A 58 -23.23 17.43 8.25
N ARG A 59 -23.94 18.54 8.02
CA ARG A 59 -24.07 19.62 9.02
C ARG A 59 -25.40 19.49 9.75
N LEU A 60 -25.35 19.33 11.08
CA LEU A 60 -26.54 19.32 11.93
C LEU A 60 -26.93 20.75 12.30
N GLU A 61 -28.21 20.94 12.63
CA GLU A 61 -28.73 22.21 13.11
C GLU A 61 -28.10 22.58 14.46
N LYS A 62 -27.75 23.86 14.65
CA LYS A 62 -27.06 24.32 15.87
C LYS A 62 -27.84 23.99 17.15
N THR A 63 -29.17 24.17 17.12
CA THR A 63 -30.09 23.83 18.22
C THR A 63 -29.98 22.37 18.63
N CYS A 64 -29.91 21.46 17.66
CA CYS A 64 -29.74 20.03 17.90
C CYS A 64 -28.35 19.74 18.51
N VAL A 65 -27.30 20.38 18.02
CA VAL A 65 -25.93 20.21 18.55
C VAL A 65 -25.81 20.74 19.98
N ASP A 66 -26.43 21.88 20.28
CA ASP A 66 -26.44 22.47 21.63
C ASP A 66 -27.18 21.57 22.63
N LEU A 67 -28.30 20.96 22.22
CA LEU A 67 -29.04 20.00 23.05
C LEU A 67 -28.26 18.70 23.28
N LEU A 68 -27.60 18.15 22.24
CA LEU A 68 -26.74 16.96 22.40
C LEU A 68 -25.59 17.22 23.39
N GLN A 69 -24.99 18.42 23.36
CA GLN A 69 -23.97 18.83 24.31
C GLN A 69 -24.53 18.93 25.73
N ALA A 70 -25.68 19.59 25.90
CA ALA A 70 -26.32 19.72 27.21
C ALA A 70 -26.68 18.34 27.80
N THR A 71 -27.27 17.45 27.01
CA THR A 71 -27.63 16.08 27.43
C THR A 71 -26.41 15.24 27.80
N LEU A 72 -25.28 15.44 27.12
CA LEU A 72 -24.01 14.78 27.46
C LEU A 72 -23.45 15.26 28.82
N SER A 73 -23.62 16.55 29.12
CA SER A 73 -23.17 17.17 30.38
C SER A 73 -24.11 16.92 31.57
N LEU A 74 -25.31 16.36 31.35
CA LEU A 74 -26.30 16.03 32.39
C LEU A 74 -25.96 14.71 33.13
N PRO A 75 -25.59 14.74 34.43
CA PRO A 75 -25.19 13.54 35.17
C PRO A 75 -26.33 12.56 35.48
N THR A 76 -27.59 13.03 35.43
CA THR A 76 -28.81 12.24 35.71
C THR A 76 -29.35 11.48 34.49
N CYS A 77 -28.73 11.63 33.32
CA CYS A 77 -29.20 11.02 32.07
C CYS A 77 -28.86 9.52 31.99
N SER A 78 -29.65 8.75 31.23
CA SER A 78 -29.35 7.34 30.93
C SER A 78 -28.03 7.20 30.18
N GLU A 79 -27.23 6.21 30.56
CA GLU A 79 -25.90 5.95 29.99
C GLU A 79 -25.95 5.73 28.48
N GLN A 80 -26.98 5.04 27.99
CA GLN A 80 -27.13 4.75 26.57
C GLN A 80 -27.34 6.02 25.73
N VAL A 81 -28.08 7.00 26.28
CA VAL A 81 -28.34 8.28 25.63
C VAL A 81 -27.06 9.12 25.58
N GLN A 82 -26.31 9.19 26.68
CA GLN A 82 -25.02 9.90 26.73
C GLN A 82 -24.00 9.33 25.74
N VAL A 83 -23.89 8.00 25.63
CA VAL A 83 -23.00 7.33 24.66
C VAL A 83 -23.38 7.68 23.22
N LEU A 84 -24.67 7.65 22.89
CA LEU A 84 -25.13 7.99 21.54
C LEU A 84 -24.91 9.48 21.23
N CYS A 85 -25.13 10.39 22.19
CA CYS A 85 -24.83 11.81 22.02
C CYS A 85 -23.34 12.02 21.74
N ALA A 86 -22.45 11.41 22.53
CA ALA A 86 -21.01 11.49 22.31
C ALA A 86 -20.60 10.91 20.95
N ALA A 87 -21.17 9.77 20.54
CA ALA A 87 -20.87 9.15 19.25
C ALA A 87 -21.27 10.04 18.06
N ILE A 88 -22.46 10.65 18.09
CA ILE A 88 -22.91 11.58 17.04
C ILE A 88 -22.01 12.81 16.98
N LEU A 89 -21.71 13.44 18.12
CA LEU A 89 -20.85 14.63 18.16
C LEU A 89 -19.41 14.32 17.69
N ARG A 90 -18.91 13.11 17.96
CA ARG A 90 -17.60 12.64 17.50
C ARG A 90 -17.54 12.48 15.98
N GLU A 91 -18.54 11.87 15.34
CA GLU A 91 -18.59 11.74 13.87
C GLU A 91 -18.70 13.10 13.17
N MET A 92 -19.28 14.09 13.84
CA MET A 92 -19.40 15.48 13.37
C MET A 92 -18.10 16.29 13.52
N SER A 93 -17.08 15.73 14.17
CA SER A 93 -15.83 16.42 14.48
C SER A 93 -14.90 16.45 13.24
N PRO A 94 -14.18 17.56 12.96
CA PRO A 94 -14.11 18.80 13.74
C PRO A 94 -15.21 19.82 13.40
N SER A 95 -15.75 20.51 14.41
CA SER A 95 -16.81 21.53 14.28
C SER A 95 -16.57 22.76 15.17
N ASN A 96 -16.79 23.96 14.62
CA ASN A 96 -16.68 25.23 15.37
C ASN A 96 -17.87 25.47 16.33
N SER A 97 -18.94 24.68 16.23
CA SER A 97 -20.16 24.84 17.01
C SER A 97 -20.11 24.21 18.41
N LEU A 98 -19.00 23.57 18.77
CA LEU A 98 -18.83 22.89 20.05
C LEU A 98 -18.26 23.83 21.12
N THR A 99 -18.84 23.76 22.32
CA THR A 99 -18.52 24.59 23.50
C THR A 99 -18.36 23.73 24.77
N LEU A 100 -18.05 22.44 24.64
CA LEU A 100 -17.85 21.52 25.76
C LEU A 100 -16.57 21.85 26.56
N SER A 101 -16.59 21.67 27.89
CA SER A 101 -15.40 21.73 28.76
C SER A 101 -15.34 20.56 29.74
N CYS A 102 -14.14 20.25 30.25
CA CYS A 102 -13.90 19.21 31.25
C CYS A 102 -13.95 19.69 32.70
N ASP A 103 -13.81 21.00 32.95
CA ASP A 103 -13.49 21.58 34.27
C ASP A 103 -14.51 21.26 35.37
N HIS A 104 -15.76 21.00 35.01
CA HIS A 104 -16.86 20.76 35.95
C HIS A 104 -17.25 19.28 36.10
N ILE A 105 -16.59 18.35 35.41
CA ILE A 105 -16.98 16.94 35.36
C ILE A 105 -16.23 16.12 36.40
N GLN A 106 -16.95 15.57 37.38
CA GLN A 106 -16.37 14.76 38.45
C GLN A 106 -16.44 13.24 38.19
N SER A 107 -17.38 12.78 37.36
CA SER A 107 -17.53 11.36 37.04
C SER A 107 -16.51 10.91 35.98
N PRO A 108 -15.63 9.93 36.26
CA PRO A 108 -14.66 9.41 35.29
C PRO A 108 -15.29 8.92 33.98
N ARG A 109 -16.49 8.35 34.06
CA ARG A 109 -17.20 7.84 32.89
C ARG A 109 -17.74 8.96 32.00
N GLN A 110 -18.35 9.97 32.61
CA GLN A 110 -18.83 11.15 31.88
C GLN A 110 -17.66 11.92 31.28
N LEU A 111 -16.54 12.04 32.02
CA LEU A 111 -15.30 12.63 31.53
C LEU A 111 -14.78 11.87 30.30
N SER A 112 -14.80 10.54 30.31
CA SER A 112 -14.40 9.73 29.16
C SER A 112 -15.25 10.01 27.91
N LEU A 113 -16.57 10.16 28.06
CA LEU A 113 -17.46 10.48 26.95
C LEU A 113 -17.21 11.89 26.39
N VAL A 114 -17.10 12.90 27.25
CA VAL A 114 -16.80 14.28 26.83
C VAL A 114 -15.41 14.39 26.21
N ALA A 115 -14.41 13.75 26.81
CA ALA A 115 -13.06 13.67 26.27
C ALA A 115 -13.05 13.02 24.88
N SER A 116 -13.88 12.00 24.63
CA SER A 116 -13.95 11.37 23.30
C SER A 116 -14.41 12.32 22.18
N VAL A 117 -15.21 13.35 22.51
CA VAL A 117 -15.65 14.39 21.58
C VAL A 117 -14.57 15.48 21.42
N LEU A 118 -14.00 15.95 22.54
CA LEU A 118 -12.95 16.98 22.53
C LEU A 118 -11.68 16.48 21.81
N LEU A 119 -11.23 15.25 22.09
CA LEU A 119 -10.06 14.67 21.43
C LEU A 119 -10.29 14.42 19.93
N ALA A 120 -11.53 14.38 19.46
CA ALA A 120 -11.86 14.29 18.03
C ALA A 120 -11.79 15.65 17.31
N GLN A 121 -11.80 16.77 18.02
CA GLN A 121 -11.56 18.11 17.44
C GLN A 121 -10.09 18.33 17.07
N GLY A 122 -9.17 17.58 17.70
CA GLY A 122 -7.74 17.84 17.68
C GLY A 122 -7.35 19.02 18.56
N ASP A 123 -6.07 19.40 18.56
CA ASP A 123 -5.53 20.42 19.47
C ASP A 123 -5.70 21.86 18.94
N ARG A 124 -6.88 22.23 18.44
CA ARG A 124 -7.13 23.56 17.85
C ARG A 124 -7.29 24.67 18.89
N ARG A 125 -7.78 24.32 20.08
CA ARG A 125 -8.08 25.26 21.19
C ARG A 125 -7.48 24.78 22.52
N GLU A 126 -6.34 24.09 22.47
CA GLU A 126 -5.71 23.46 23.65
C GLU A 126 -6.60 22.44 24.38
N GLU A 127 -7.60 21.89 23.69
CA GLU A 127 -8.57 20.94 24.23
C GLU A 127 -7.88 19.64 24.70
N VAL A 128 -6.83 19.21 24.00
CA VAL A 128 -6.07 18.00 24.36
C VAL A 128 -5.32 18.22 25.69
N ARG A 129 -4.74 19.41 25.88
CA ARG A 129 -4.05 19.81 27.12
C ARG A 129 -5.01 19.88 28.31
N SER A 130 -6.16 20.51 28.12
CA SER A 130 -7.19 20.63 29.15
C SER A 130 -7.71 19.26 29.60
N VAL A 131 -8.05 18.38 28.65
CA VAL A 131 -8.46 17.00 28.95
C VAL A 131 -7.36 16.26 29.70
N GLY A 132 -6.11 16.32 29.23
CA GLY A 132 -4.97 15.68 29.88
C GLY A 132 -4.83 16.11 31.34
N ARG A 133 -4.75 17.42 31.59
CA ARG A 133 -4.63 17.99 32.95
C ARG A 133 -5.75 17.52 33.88
N HIS A 134 -6.99 17.57 33.42
CA HIS A 134 -8.14 17.17 34.23
C HIS A 134 -8.14 15.68 34.55
N VAL A 135 -7.76 14.83 33.59
CA VAL A 135 -7.64 13.38 33.84
C VAL A 135 -6.55 13.09 34.88
N PHE A 136 -5.40 13.79 34.84
CA PHE A 136 -4.37 13.64 35.86
C PHE A 136 -4.83 14.09 37.25
N THR A 137 -5.59 15.19 37.35
CA THR A 137 -6.20 15.62 38.63
C THR A 137 -7.11 14.53 39.21
N VAL A 138 -7.88 13.83 38.37
CA VAL A 138 -8.71 12.69 38.82
C VAL A 138 -7.85 11.49 39.25
N LEU A 139 -6.75 11.20 38.56
CA LEU A 139 -5.82 10.09 38.91
C LEU A 139 -5.04 10.33 40.21
N GLU A 140 -4.76 11.59 40.56
CA GLU A 140 -4.09 11.98 41.80
C GLU A 140 -4.95 11.70 43.03
N SER A 141 -6.28 11.72 42.87
CA SER A 141 -7.20 11.47 43.98
C SER A 141 -7.00 10.07 44.57
N ARG A 142 -6.68 10.02 45.87
CA ARG A 142 -6.52 8.76 46.62
C ARG A 142 -7.89 8.32 47.14
N GLN A 143 -8.58 7.47 46.41
CA GLN A 143 -9.83 6.89 46.89
C GLN A 143 -9.81 5.36 46.71
N PRO A 144 -9.76 4.56 47.79
CA PRO A 144 -9.91 3.10 47.71
C PRO A 144 -11.36 2.67 47.39
N GLU A 145 -12.33 3.57 47.54
CA GLU A 145 -13.76 3.39 47.23
C GLU A 145 -14.27 4.47 46.25
N GLY A 146 -13.39 4.91 45.34
CA GLY A 146 -13.71 5.92 44.33
C GLY A 146 -14.40 5.37 43.08
N PRO A 147 -14.96 6.23 42.22
CA PRO A 147 -15.53 5.82 40.94
C PRO A 147 -14.45 5.18 40.03
N SER A 148 -14.85 4.19 39.23
CA SER A 148 -13.94 3.40 38.39
C SER A 148 -13.06 4.27 37.49
N LEU A 149 -11.74 4.06 37.56
CA LEU A 149 -10.74 4.74 36.71
C LEU A 149 -10.62 4.13 35.30
N ARG A 150 -11.24 2.97 35.05
CA ARG A 150 -11.17 2.24 33.78
C ARG A 150 -11.47 3.09 32.54
N PRO A 151 -12.42 4.04 32.55
CA PRO A 151 -12.72 4.84 31.35
C PRO A 151 -11.63 5.86 31.00
N LEU A 152 -10.68 6.14 31.90
CA LEU A 152 -9.72 7.22 31.76
C LEU A 152 -8.39 6.80 31.12
N LEU A 153 -7.94 5.56 31.27
CA LEU A 153 -6.69 5.09 30.64
C LEU A 153 -6.72 5.17 29.11
N PRO A 154 -7.81 4.77 28.41
CA PRO A 154 -7.90 4.96 26.96
C PRO A 154 -7.86 6.44 26.55
N VAL A 155 -8.42 7.33 27.38
CA VAL A 155 -8.38 8.78 27.17
C VAL A 155 -6.94 9.29 27.27
N LEU A 156 -6.19 8.87 28.30
CA LEU A 156 -4.77 9.21 28.45
C LEU A 156 -3.94 8.71 27.28
N SER A 157 -4.13 7.46 26.88
CA SER A 157 -3.46 6.88 25.70
C SER A 157 -3.71 7.71 24.44
N LYS A 158 -4.94 8.21 24.27
CA LYS A 158 -5.29 9.10 23.15
C LYS A 158 -4.69 10.50 23.27
N VAL A 159 -4.68 11.10 24.47
CA VAL A 159 -4.03 12.39 24.75
C VAL A 159 -2.54 12.32 24.41
N MET A 160 -1.86 11.28 24.89
CA MET A 160 -0.46 11.00 24.62
C MET A 160 -0.15 10.89 23.12
N GLY A 161 -1.02 10.22 22.35
CA GLY A 161 -0.84 10.08 20.91
C GLY A 161 -1.12 11.35 20.10
N LEU A 162 -1.91 12.30 20.64
CA LEU A 162 -2.24 13.56 19.98
C LEU A 162 -1.30 14.71 20.34
N ALA A 163 -0.85 14.78 21.59
CA ALA A 163 -0.01 15.88 22.08
C ALA A 163 0.96 15.39 23.19
N PRO A 164 2.04 14.68 22.84
CA PRO A 164 2.96 14.08 23.82
C PRO A 164 3.72 15.12 24.66
N GLU A 165 4.03 16.29 24.10
CA GLU A 165 4.76 17.39 24.75
C GLU A 165 3.98 18.09 25.88
N THR A 166 2.71 17.72 26.07
CA THR A 166 1.82 18.40 27.02
C THR A 166 1.93 17.89 28.45
N LEU A 167 2.66 16.79 28.65
CA LEU A 167 2.79 16.12 29.94
C LEU A 167 3.88 16.77 30.79
N GLN A 168 3.53 17.16 32.01
CA GLN A 168 4.49 17.65 33.00
C GLN A 168 5.27 16.48 33.62
N GLU A 169 6.50 16.73 34.09
CA GLU A 169 7.34 15.71 34.71
C GLU A 169 6.65 15.04 35.93
N ASP A 170 5.95 15.83 36.75
CA ASP A 170 5.17 15.33 37.89
C ASP A 170 4.07 14.34 37.46
N GLN A 171 3.36 14.64 36.36
CA GLN A 171 2.33 13.78 35.80
C GLN A 171 2.91 12.46 35.27
N THR A 172 4.08 12.54 34.65
CA THR A 172 4.83 11.37 34.17
C THR A 172 5.28 10.48 35.33
N THR A 173 5.82 11.06 36.40
CA THR A 173 6.22 10.26 37.59
C THR A 173 5.03 9.63 38.30
N LEU A 174 3.88 10.32 38.37
CA LEU A 174 2.65 9.78 38.92
C LEU A 174 2.15 8.57 38.11
N LEU A 175 2.07 8.71 36.78
CA LEU A 175 1.59 7.62 35.94
C LEU A 175 2.53 6.41 36.00
N ASN A 176 3.85 6.63 36.01
CA ASN A 176 4.83 5.57 36.19
C ASN A 176 4.58 4.76 37.48
N LYS A 177 4.32 5.44 38.61
CA LYS A 177 3.98 4.77 39.88
C LYS A 177 2.68 3.97 39.78
N ARG A 178 1.63 4.54 39.18
CA ARG A 178 0.34 3.86 39.00
C ARG A 178 0.44 2.64 38.09
N LEU A 179 1.16 2.74 36.98
CA LEU A 179 1.39 1.62 36.07
C LEU A 179 2.17 0.49 36.76
N VAL A 180 3.20 0.81 37.54
CA VAL A 180 3.90 -0.17 38.38
C VAL A 180 2.94 -0.88 39.33
N ASP A 181 2.08 -0.11 40.01
CA ASP A 181 1.15 -0.67 40.97
C ASP A 181 0.13 -1.61 40.30
N TRP A 182 -0.44 -1.20 39.17
CA TRP A 182 -1.40 -2.01 38.42
C TRP A 182 -0.78 -3.25 37.80
N LEU A 183 0.43 -3.16 37.24
CA LEU A 183 1.11 -4.29 36.60
C LEU A 183 1.60 -5.34 37.61
N ARG A 184 2.10 -4.91 38.78
CA ARG A 184 2.74 -5.81 39.75
C ARG A 184 1.84 -6.28 40.89
N TYR A 185 0.93 -5.44 41.37
CA TYR A 185 0.19 -5.70 42.62
C TYR A 185 -1.32 -5.90 42.42
N ALA A 186 -1.77 -6.18 41.19
CA ALA A 186 -3.14 -6.60 40.94
C ALA A 186 -3.46 -7.94 41.65
N ARG A 187 -4.67 -8.03 42.21
CA ARG A 187 -5.13 -9.17 43.02
C ARG A 187 -5.22 -10.46 42.21
N ILE A 188 -4.93 -11.58 42.88
CA ILE A 188 -4.97 -12.95 42.31
C ILE A 188 -6.27 -13.70 42.70
N GLN A 189 -7.17 -13.03 43.44
CA GLN A 189 -8.50 -13.56 43.77
C GLN A 189 -9.55 -13.01 42.81
N GLN A 190 -10.54 -13.83 42.48
CA GLN A 190 -11.65 -13.39 41.61
C GLN A 190 -12.49 -12.29 42.30
N GLY A 191 -13.20 -11.52 41.48
CA GLY A 191 -14.24 -10.61 41.96
C GLY A 191 -15.44 -11.36 42.53
N ILE A 192 -16.17 -10.70 43.42
CA ILE A 192 -17.46 -11.21 43.92
C ILE A 192 -18.49 -11.04 42.80
N PRO A 193 -19.34 -12.04 42.49
CA PRO A 193 -20.41 -11.88 41.52
C PRO A 193 -21.37 -10.76 41.95
N HIS A 194 -21.73 -9.88 41.01
CA HIS A 194 -22.83 -8.94 41.21
C HIS A 194 -24.15 -9.72 41.17
N SER A 195 -24.63 -10.20 42.32
CA SER A 195 -25.87 -10.99 42.41
C SER A 195 -27.10 -10.10 42.22
N GLY A 196 -27.72 -10.14 41.04
CA GLY A 196 -29.10 -9.72 40.80
C GLY A 196 -30.02 -10.94 40.70
N GLY A 197 -30.40 -11.53 41.84
CA GLY A 197 -31.29 -12.69 41.87
C GLY A 197 -31.99 -12.80 43.21
N PHE A 198 -33.30 -12.55 43.24
CA PHE A 198 -34.10 -12.29 44.45
C PHE A 198 -34.40 -13.52 45.34
N PHE A 199 -33.89 -14.72 45.03
CA PHE A 199 -34.14 -15.92 45.84
C PHE A 199 -32.96 -16.89 45.82
N SER A 200 -31.86 -16.56 46.49
CA SER A 200 -30.93 -17.55 47.04
C SER A 200 -30.09 -16.89 48.14
N THR A 201 -30.19 -17.37 49.38
CA THR A 201 -29.24 -17.00 50.44
C THR A 201 -27.83 -17.42 50.00
N PRO A 202 -26.88 -16.50 49.77
CA PRO A 202 -25.53 -16.90 49.43
C PRO A 202 -24.82 -17.25 50.74
N ARG A 203 -24.54 -18.54 50.98
CA ARG A 203 -23.35 -18.85 51.78
C ARG A 203 -22.20 -18.18 51.04
N ALA A 204 -21.54 -17.20 51.65
CA ALA A 204 -20.42 -16.47 51.09
C ALA A 204 -19.30 -17.47 50.70
N ARG A 205 -19.37 -18.04 49.50
CA ARG A 205 -18.25 -18.72 48.89
C ARG A 205 -17.20 -17.64 48.68
N GLN A 206 -16.08 -17.77 49.39
CA GLN A 206 -14.93 -16.91 49.14
C GLN A 206 -14.63 -16.94 47.63
N PRO A 207 -14.34 -15.78 47.02
CA PRO A 207 -14.04 -15.73 45.60
C PRO A 207 -12.89 -16.71 45.29
N GLY A 208 -13.08 -17.53 44.26
CA GLY A 208 -12.10 -18.53 43.86
C GLY A 208 -10.78 -17.87 43.42
N PRO A 209 -9.67 -18.62 43.40
CA PRO A 209 -8.42 -18.12 42.83
C PRO A 209 -8.58 -17.88 41.32
N ILE A 210 -7.78 -16.96 40.79
CA ILE A 210 -7.62 -16.80 39.35
C ILE A 210 -6.75 -17.96 38.84
N THR A 211 -7.11 -18.46 37.67
CA THR A 211 -6.36 -19.53 37.00
C THR A 211 -5.51 -18.96 35.86
N GLU A 212 -4.60 -19.78 35.36
CA GLU A 212 -3.84 -19.56 34.14
C GLU A 212 -4.66 -20.08 32.95
N VAL A 213 -4.18 -19.85 31.73
CA VAL A 213 -4.80 -20.34 30.47
C VAL A 213 -4.97 -21.86 30.39
N ASP A 214 -4.15 -22.63 31.11
CA ASP A 214 -4.19 -24.10 31.20
C ASP A 214 -5.04 -24.61 32.38
N GLY A 215 -5.64 -23.70 33.16
CA GLY A 215 -6.43 -24.02 34.34
C GLY A 215 -5.62 -24.22 35.63
N ALA A 216 -4.29 -24.08 35.60
CA ALA A 216 -3.48 -24.08 36.81
C ALA A 216 -3.79 -22.83 37.66
N VAL A 217 -3.62 -22.89 38.98
CA VAL A 217 -3.80 -21.70 39.83
C VAL A 217 -2.66 -20.71 39.58
N ALA A 218 -2.99 -19.43 39.37
CA ALA A 218 -1.98 -18.37 39.20
C ALA A 218 -1.23 -18.15 40.51
N SER A 219 0.10 -18.20 40.48
CA SER A 219 0.93 -18.27 41.70
C SER A 219 1.85 -17.07 41.94
N ASP A 220 2.11 -16.23 40.93
CA ASP A 220 3.09 -15.14 41.02
C ASP A 220 2.41 -13.77 41.12
N PHE A 221 1.95 -13.22 40.00
CA PHE A 221 1.12 -12.01 39.94
C PHE A 221 0.11 -12.10 38.79
N PHE A 222 -0.92 -11.25 38.82
CA PHE A 222 -1.96 -11.22 37.81
C PHE A 222 -1.44 -10.67 36.46
N THR A 223 -1.85 -11.31 35.37
CA THR A 223 -1.49 -10.90 34.00
C THR A 223 -2.72 -10.88 33.09
N VAL A 224 -2.59 -10.33 31.88
CA VAL A 224 -3.65 -10.36 30.86
C VAL A 224 -4.04 -11.79 30.46
N LEU A 225 -3.15 -12.77 30.62
CA LEU A 225 -3.40 -14.18 30.33
C LEU A 225 -3.99 -14.95 31.52
N SER A 226 -4.27 -14.29 32.63
CA SER A 226 -4.92 -14.89 33.78
C SER A 226 -6.44 -14.98 33.57
N THR A 227 -7.03 -16.14 33.82
CA THR A 227 -8.42 -16.47 33.56
C THR A 227 -9.28 -16.44 34.83
N GLY A 228 -10.42 -15.76 34.77
CA GLY A 228 -11.38 -15.64 35.87
C GLY A 228 -12.80 -15.40 35.38
N GLN A 229 -13.81 -15.69 36.20
CA GLN A 229 -15.23 -15.44 35.84
C GLN A 229 -15.61 -13.97 36.02
N HIS A 230 -15.06 -13.33 37.06
CA HIS A 230 -15.30 -11.94 37.39
C HIS A 230 -13.98 -11.27 37.73
N PHE A 231 -13.65 -10.18 37.02
CA PHE A 231 -12.42 -9.42 37.24
C PHE A 231 -12.68 -8.18 38.10
N THR A 232 -11.80 -7.93 39.07
CA THR A 232 -11.81 -6.74 39.94
C THR A 232 -11.30 -5.49 39.20
N GLU A 233 -11.55 -4.29 39.74
CA GLU A 233 -11.12 -3.03 39.13
C GLU A 233 -9.61 -2.98 38.81
N ASP A 234 -8.77 -3.42 39.75
CA ASP A 234 -7.32 -3.48 39.59
C ASP A 234 -6.86 -4.48 38.52
N GLN A 235 -7.60 -5.59 38.32
CA GLN A 235 -7.33 -6.54 37.23
C GLN A 235 -7.66 -5.94 35.86
N TRP A 236 -8.75 -5.18 35.74
CA TRP A 236 -9.05 -4.44 34.52
C TRP A 236 -8.03 -3.35 34.23
N LEU A 237 -7.57 -2.63 35.26
CA LEU A 237 -6.52 -1.62 35.13
C LEU A 237 -5.17 -2.25 34.74
N ASN A 238 -4.84 -3.46 35.22
CA ASN A 238 -3.68 -4.22 34.77
C ASN A 238 -3.73 -4.52 33.27
N MET A 239 -4.86 -5.01 32.76
CA MET A 239 -5.04 -5.29 31.33
C MET A 239 -4.92 -4.03 30.47
N GLN A 240 -5.54 -2.93 30.89
CA GLN A 240 -5.46 -1.65 30.19
C GLN A 240 -4.05 -1.05 30.25
N ALA A 241 -3.38 -1.15 31.40
CA ALA A 241 -2.01 -0.69 31.59
C ALA A 241 -1.06 -1.41 30.62
N PHE A 242 -1.16 -2.73 30.50
CA PHE A 242 -0.37 -3.48 29.51
C PHE A 242 -0.69 -3.05 28.08
N SER A 243 -1.97 -2.87 27.73
CA SER A 243 -2.40 -2.46 26.39
C SER A 243 -1.88 -1.08 25.95
N MET A 244 -1.51 -0.20 26.88
CA MET A 244 -0.94 1.12 26.56
C MET A 244 0.56 1.22 26.88
N LEU A 245 1.16 0.17 27.42
CA LEU A 245 2.51 0.18 27.97
C LEU A 245 3.57 0.52 26.92
N GLN A 246 3.48 -0.07 25.73
CA GLN A 246 4.43 0.21 24.66
C GLN A 246 4.40 1.69 24.26
N ALA A 247 3.20 2.24 24.04
CA ALA A 247 3.01 3.64 23.67
C ALA A 247 3.55 4.59 24.75
N TRP A 248 3.32 4.26 26.02
CA TRP A 248 3.84 5.03 27.15
C TRP A 248 5.37 5.00 27.25
N LEU A 249 5.97 3.80 27.13
CA LEU A 249 7.42 3.65 27.19
C LEU A 249 8.10 4.42 26.05
N LEU A 250 7.57 4.37 24.82
CA LEU A 250 8.11 5.11 23.67
C LEU A 250 8.19 6.63 23.93
N LEU A 251 7.18 7.20 24.58
CA LEU A 251 7.16 8.63 24.91
C LEU A 251 8.06 8.99 26.09
N SER A 252 8.25 8.05 27.02
CA SER A 252 9.11 8.20 28.19
C SER A 252 10.57 7.82 27.90
N GLY A 253 11.01 7.81 26.64
CA GLY A 253 12.39 7.51 26.27
C GLY A 253 13.34 8.70 26.52
N PRO A 254 14.66 8.46 26.69
CA PRO A 254 15.65 9.53 26.80
C PRO A 254 15.78 10.39 25.53
N GLU A 255 15.27 9.92 24.38
CA GLU A 255 15.23 10.62 23.10
C GLU A 255 13.82 11.18 22.79
N GLY A 256 13.33 12.10 23.63
CA GLY A 256 12.20 12.95 23.26
C GLY A 256 12.60 13.98 22.19
N PRO A 257 11.69 14.39 21.27
CA PRO A 257 12.02 15.37 20.24
C PRO A 257 12.17 16.76 20.88
N GLY A 258 13.37 17.33 20.83
CA GLY A 258 13.58 18.77 21.01
C GLY A 258 14.18 19.19 22.35
N ILE A 259 15.44 18.84 22.60
CA ILE A 259 16.37 19.74 23.30
C ILE A 259 17.69 19.68 22.53
N PRO A 260 18.15 20.77 21.87
CA PRO A 260 19.48 20.78 21.27
C PRO A 260 20.53 20.75 22.38
N ASP A 261 21.59 19.97 22.13
CA ASP A 261 22.77 19.82 22.96
C ASP A 261 23.22 21.17 23.56
N THR A 262 23.02 21.35 24.86
CA THR A 262 23.90 22.20 25.65
C THR A 262 24.93 21.30 26.30
N GLU A 263 26.10 21.27 25.65
CA GLU A 263 27.36 20.87 26.25
C GLU A 263 27.49 21.47 27.65
N ASP A 264 27.51 20.62 28.67
CA ASP A 264 28.32 20.84 29.86
C ASP A 264 28.64 19.47 30.47
N LYS A 265 29.58 18.79 29.80
CA LYS A 265 30.38 17.74 30.43
C LYS A 265 31.35 18.43 31.39
N SER A 266 31.03 18.48 32.67
CA SER A 266 32.03 18.66 33.72
C SER A 266 32.42 17.28 34.28
N GLU A 267 33.49 16.76 33.68
CA GLU A 267 34.52 15.90 34.23
C GLU A 267 34.39 15.55 35.73
N LEU A 268 34.21 14.26 36.02
CA LEU A 268 34.95 13.62 37.11
C LEU A 268 35.28 12.18 36.70
N GLU A 269 36.41 12.04 36.03
CA GLU A 269 37.07 10.76 35.79
C GLU A 269 37.49 10.11 37.12
N GLY A 270 37.46 8.78 37.13
CA GLY A 270 38.37 7.99 37.92
C GLY A 270 37.78 7.26 39.11
N SER A 271 37.18 6.08 38.88
CA SER A 271 37.72 4.88 39.52
C SER A 271 37.20 3.61 38.85
N THR A 272 38.13 2.87 38.28
CA THR A 272 38.00 1.47 37.89
C THR A 272 37.83 0.58 39.12
N LEU A 273 37.23 -0.61 38.88
CA LEU A 273 37.05 -1.75 39.79
C LEU A 273 35.93 -1.65 40.85
N SER A 274 34.79 -2.29 40.55
CA SER A 274 34.10 -3.10 41.55
C SER A 274 33.39 -4.28 40.90
N VAL A 275 34.08 -5.41 40.89
CA VAL A 275 33.47 -6.72 41.05
C VAL A 275 32.70 -6.66 42.37
N LEU A 276 31.38 -6.80 42.34
CA LEU A 276 30.56 -7.53 43.32
C LEU A 276 29.08 -7.48 42.91
N SER A 277 28.61 -8.62 42.43
CA SER A 277 27.22 -9.02 42.49
C SER A 277 26.80 -9.19 43.96
N ALA A 278 25.51 -8.95 44.24
CA ALA A 278 24.83 -9.13 45.53
C ALA A 278 25.00 -8.04 46.61
N ALA A 279 24.50 -6.83 46.35
CA ALA A 279 23.90 -5.94 47.37
C ALA A 279 23.22 -4.72 46.71
N SER A 280 22.04 -4.88 46.11
CA SER A 280 21.21 -3.75 45.64
C SER A 280 19.79 -3.77 46.21
N ALA A 281 19.60 -4.34 47.40
CA ALA A 281 18.41 -4.09 48.20
C ALA A 281 18.58 -2.75 48.96
N GLY A 282 18.41 -1.62 48.28
CA GLY A 282 18.46 -0.33 48.99
C GLY A 282 18.59 0.97 48.18
N ARG A 283 18.77 0.94 46.86
CA ARG A 283 18.56 2.16 46.04
C ARG A 283 17.11 2.19 45.59
N GLN A 284 16.34 3.17 46.04
CA GLN A 284 15.00 3.43 45.51
C GLN A 284 15.18 3.84 44.04
N LEU A 285 14.94 2.90 43.12
CA LEU A 285 14.93 3.16 41.69
C LEU A 285 13.98 4.31 41.39
N LEU A 286 14.35 5.14 40.41
CA LEU A 286 13.44 6.18 39.93
C LEU A 286 12.15 5.51 39.43
N PRO A 287 10.97 6.14 39.56
CA PRO A 287 9.69 5.54 39.15
C PRO A 287 9.70 4.97 37.72
N GLN A 288 10.43 5.61 36.81
CA GLN A 288 10.61 5.21 35.43
C GLN A 288 11.47 3.95 35.29
N GLU A 289 12.59 3.86 36.00
CA GLU A 289 13.45 2.65 36.03
C GLU A 289 12.70 1.46 36.63
N ARG A 290 11.93 1.71 37.70
CA ARG A 290 11.07 0.69 38.32
C ARG A 290 10.00 0.20 37.36
N LEU A 291 9.39 1.09 36.57
CA LEU A 291 8.43 0.70 35.54
C LEU A 291 9.09 -0.18 34.46
N ARG A 292 10.30 0.14 34.02
CA ARG A 292 11.04 -0.67 33.04
C ARG A 292 11.30 -2.09 33.55
N GLU A 293 11.73 -2.24 34.80
CA GLU A 293 11.94 -3.56 35.42
C GLU A 293 10.63 -4.35 35.54
N VAL A 294 9.55 -3.72 36.01
CA VAL A 294 8.22 -4.38 36.12
C VAL A 294 7.69 -4.76 34.74
N ALA A 295 7.83 -3.89 33.74
CA ALA A 295 7.45 -4.18 32.35
C ALA A 295 8.24 -5.37 31.78
N PHE A 296 9.55 -5.41 32.04
CA PHE A 296 10.41 -6.53 31.62
C PHE A 296 9.95 -7.86 32.24
N GLU A 297 9.73 -7.90 33.55
CA GLU A 297 9.26 -9.10 34.26
C GLU A 297 7.86 -9.54 33.78
N TYR A 298 6.96 -8.57 33.56
CA TYR A 298 5.61 -8.82 33.05
C TYR A 298 5.64 -9.45 31.66
N CYS A 299 6.42 -8.89 30.72
CA CYS A 299 6.57 -9.43 29.37
C CYS A 299 7.23 -10.82 29.36
N LYS A 300 8.24 -11.04 30.20
CA LYS A 300 8.85 -12.38 30.36
C LYS A 300 7.84 -13.41 30.85
N ARG A 301 7.00 -13.03 31.82
CA ARG A 301 5.91 -13.89 32.33
C ARG A 301 4.88 -14.20 31.26
N LEU A 302 4.48 -13.22 30.45
CA LEU A 302 3.54 -13.45 29.34
C LEU A 302 4.10 -14.44 28.30
N ILE A 303 5.39 -14.35 27.96
CA ILE A 303 6.02 -15.30 27.04
C ILE A 303 6.03 -16.71 27.64
N GLU A 304 6.33 -16.85 28.94
CA GLU A 304 6.24 -18.15 29.64
C GLU A 304 4.82 -18.72 29.62
N GLN A 305 3.81 -17.92 29.94
CA GLN A 305 2.40 -18.34 29.93
C GLN A 305 1.90 -18.72 28.54
N SER A 306 2.46 -18.12 27.50
CA SER A 306 2.11 -18.42 26.11
C SER A 306 2.60 -19.80 25.66
N ASN A 307 3.53 -20.41 26.41
CA ASN A 307 3.98 -21.79 26.17
C ASN A 307 2.99 -22.83 26.70
N ARG A 308 2.00 -22.40 27.48
CA ARG A 308 0.99 -23.28 28.07
C ARG A 308 -0.16 -23.46 27.10
N ARG A 309 -0.71 -24.68 27.05
CA ARG A 309 -1.85 -25.00 26.18
C ARG A 309 -3.13 -24.37 26.73
N ALA A 310 -3.68 -23.41 26.01
CA ALA A 310 -4.97 -22.80 26.35
C ALA A 310 -6.13 -23.80 26.26
N LEU A 311 -7.04 -23.75 27.24
CA LEU A 311 -8.25 -24.58 27.27
C LEU A 311 -9.35 -24.09 26.31
N ARG A 312 -9.39 -22.77 26.04
CA ARG A 312 -10.38 -22.14 25.16
C ARG A 312 -9.72 -21.51 23.95
N LYS A 313 -10.42 -21.52 22.81
CA LYS A 313 -9.94 -20.88 21.58
C LYS A 313 -9.68 -19.37 21.77
N GLY A 314 -10.60 -18.66 22.44
CA GLY A 314 -10.43 -17.23 22.72
C GLY A 314 -9.17 -16.92 23.53
N ASP A 315 -8.83 -17.77 24.49
CA ASP A 315 -7.61 -17.60 25.31
C ASP A 315 -6.35 -17.86 24.47
N SER A 316 -6.38 -18.82 23.53
CA SER A 316 -5.29 -19.04 22.57
C SER A 316 -5.08 -17.84 21.63
N ASP A 317 -6.16 -17.26 21.11
CA ASP A 317 -6.09 -16.07 20.27
C ASP A 317 -5.53 -14.86 21.06
N LEU A 318 -5.90 -14.73 22.35
CA LEU A 318 -5.34 -13.72 23.25
C LEU A 318 -3.85 -13.95 23.55
N GLN A 319 -3.41 -15.19 23.82
CA GLN A 319 -1.99 -15.54 23.97
C GLN A 319 -1.17 -15.04 22.78
N LYS A 320 -1.64 -15.29 21.56
CA LYS A 320 -0.97 -14.88 20.32
C LYS A 320 -0.86 -13.35 20.20
N ALA A 321 -1.90 -12.62 20.58
CA ALA A 321 -1.87 -11.16 20.60
C ALA A 321 -0.91 -10.61 21.68
N CYS A 322 -0.95 -11.17 22.89
CA CYS A 322 -0.06 -10.79 23.99
C CYS A 322 1.41 -11.06 23.67
N LEU A 323 1.73 -12.14 22.95
CA LEU A 323 3.10 -12.42 22.49
C LEU A 323 3.64 -11.30 21.58
N VAL A 324 2.84 -10.86 20.61
CA VAL A 324 3.23 -9.77 19.70
C VAL A 324 3.56 -8.51 20.49
N GLU A 325 2.70 -8.15 21.44
CA GLU A 325 2.87 -6.94 22.25
C GLU A 325 4.04 -7.07 23.24
N ALA A 326 4.20 -8.22 23.88
CA ALA A 326 5.30 -8.47 24.81
C ALA A 326 6.68 -8.33 24.14
N VAL A 327 6.84 -8.89 22.93
CA VAL A 327 8.10 -8.76 22.18
C VAL A 327 8.36 -7.31 21.77
N ARG A 328 7.33 -6.56 21.40
CA ARG A 328 7.44 -5.12 21.09
C ARG A 328 7.85 -4.29 22.31
N VAL A 329 7.28 -4.56 23.47
CA VAL A 329 7.67 -3.89 24.72
C VAL A 329 9.12 -4.22 25.07
N LEU A 330 9.53 -5.49 24.96
CA LEU A 330 10.92 -5.90 25.19
C LEU A 330 11.91 -5.20 24.25
N ASP A 331 11.55 -5.03 22.98
CA ASP A 331 12.35 -4.27 22.01
C ASP A 331 12.56 -2.82 22.45
N VAL A 332 11.48 -2.13 22.86
CA VAL A 332 11.53 -0.75 23.37
C VAL A 332 12.40 -0.67 24.63
N LEU A 333 12.24 -1.60 25.56
CA LEU A 333 13.04 -1.65 26.80
C LEU A 333 14.53 -1.80 26.49
N CYS A 334 14.91 -2.70 25.57
CA CYS A 334 16.30 -2.92 25.20
C CYS A 334 16.91 -1.72 24.46
N ARG A 335 16.11 -0.94 23.71
CA ARG A 335 16.58 0.32 23.10
C ARG A 335 16.84 1.40 24.15
N GLN A 336 16.03 1.47 25.20
CA GLN A 336 16.17 2.47 26.26
C GLN A 336 17.27 2.13 27.27
N ASP A 337 17.44 0.85 27.58
CA ASP A 337 18.48 0.36 28.46
C ASP A 337 19.03 -0.98 27.95
N PRO A 338 20.28 -1.00 27.44
CA PRO A 338 20.94 -2.21 26.96
C PRO A 338 21.10 -3.32 28.01
N SER A 339 20.96 -3.02 29.30
CA SER A 339 21.05 -4.01 30.39
C SER A 339 19.99 -5.13 30.26
N PHE A 340 18.84 -4.83 29.65
CA PHE A 340 17.77 -5.79 29.40
C PHE A 340 18.07 -6.78 28.27
N LEU A 341 19.01 -6.44 27.36
CA LEU A 341 19.26 -7.22 26.15
C LEU A 341 19.64 -8.66 26.50
N TYR A 342 20.74 -8.87 27.23
CA TYR A 342 21.21 -10.22 27.59
C TYR A 342 20.20 -10.99 28.45
N ARG A 343 19.40 -10.29 29.27
CA ARG A 343 18.33 -10.89 30.08
C ARG A 343 17.16 -11.40 29.23
N SER A 344 16.90 -10.78 28.07
CA SER A 344 15.80 -11.15 27.16
C SER A 344 16.15 -12.30 26.20
N LEU A 345 17.44 -12.46 25.84
CA LEU A 345 17.87 -13.37 24.76
C LEU A 345 17.46 -14.83 24.98
N SER A 346 17.57 -15.35 26.21
CA SER A 346 17.22 -16.75 26.49
C SER A 346 15.74 -17.04 26.25
N CYS A 347 14.88 -16.11 26.65
CA CYS A 347 13.43 -16.18 26.47
C CYS A 347 13.05 -16.06 24.98
N LEU A 348 13.65 -15.12 24.26
CA LEU A 348 13.36 -14.90 22.83
C LEU A 348 13.89 -16.03 21.93
N LYS A 349 15.05 -16.63 22.28
CA LYS A 349 15.57 -17.82 21.58
C LYS A 349 14.65 -19.03 21.77
N ALA A 350 14.13 -19.24 22.98
CA ALA A 350 13.15 -20.30 23.25
C ALA A 350 11.86 -20.07 22.46
N LEU A 351 11.35 -18.84 22.45
CA LEU A 351 10.17 -18.46 21.67
C LEU A 351 10.35 -18.76 20.17
N ARG A 352 11.50 -18.41 19.59
CA ARG A 352 11.81 -18.73 18.17
C ARG A 352 11.65 -20.22 17.86
N GLY A 353 12.16 -21.11 18.72
CA GLY A 353 12.07 -22.56 18.50
C GLY A 353 10.63 -23.11 18.54
N GLN A 354 9.70 -22.36 19.11
CA GLN A 354 8.29 -22.72 19.22
C GLN A 354 7.42 -22.11 18.12
N LEU A 355 7.85 -20.97 17.55
CA LEU A 355 7.14 -20.33 16.44
C LEU A 355 7.08 -21.28 15.23
N GLY A 356 5.86 -21.50 14.73
CA GLY A 356 5.59 -22.40 13.61
C GLY A 356 5.17 -23.83 13.99
N GLN A 357 5.07 -24.15 15.29
CA GLN A 357 4.45 -25.40 15.77
C GLN A 357 2.93 -25.26 15.97
N ASP A 358 2.45 -24.10 16.43
CA ASP A 358 1.02 -23.81 16.62
C ASP A 358 0.50 -22.84 15.54
N PRO A 359 -0.52 -23.22 14.74
CA PRO A 359 -1.11 -22.33 13.73
C PRO A 359 -1.68 -21.07 14.36
N GLY A 360 -1.35 -19.90 13.81
CA GLY A 360 -1.77 -18.58 14.30
C GLY A 360 -0.71 -17.81 15.09
N SER A 361 0.39 -18.45 15.49
CA SER A 361 1.51 -17.79 16.19
C SER A 361 2.44 -17.00 15.25
N GLU A 362 2.22 -17.06 13.94
CA GLU A 362 3.15 -16.58 12.93
C GLU A 362 3.31 -15.05 12.93
N ARG A 363 2.29 -14.33 13.41
CA ARG A 363 2.30 -12.88 13.52
C ARG A 363 3.34 -12.38 14.54
N ALA A 364 3.74 -13.22 15.50
CA ALA A 364 4.82 -12.92 16.45
C ALA A 364 6.23 -12.98 15.83
N LEU A 365 6.37 -13.56 14.62
CA LEU A 365 7.65 -13.56 13.90
C LEU A 365 8.09 -12.14 13.51
N LEU A 366 7.14 -11.25 13.18
CA LEU A 366 7.41 -9.87 12.79
C LEU A 366 8.06 -9.03 13.90
N PRO A 367 7.48 -8.90 15.10
CA PRO A 367 8.13 -8.15 16.18
C PRO A 367 9.44 -8.84 16.63
N LEU A 368 9.55 -10.17 16.50
CA LEU A 368 10.80 -10.87 16.76
C LEU A 368 11.89 -10.52 15.73
N ALA A 369 11.54 -10.47 14.44
CA ALA A 369 12.43 -10.01 13.38
C ALA A 369 12.85 -8.56 13.61
N GLN A 370 11.92 -7.67 14.00
CA GLN A 370 12.24 -6.29 14.36
C GLN A 370 13.22 -6.22 15.54
N PHE A 371 13.01 -7.03 16.59
CA PHE A 371 13.90 -7.07 17.74
C PHE A 371 15.33 -7.44 17.33
N PHE A 372 15.49 -8.51 16.54
CA PHE A 372 16.82 -8.93 16.09
C PHE A 372 17.43 -8.00 15.04
N LEU A 373 16.62 -7.24 14.30
CA LEU A 373 17.14 -6.19 13.42
C LEU A 373 17.80 -5.08 14.21
N ASN A 374 17.21 -4.66 15.33
CA ASN A 374 17.75 -3.57 16.15
C ASN A 374 18.92 -4.04 17.04
N HIS A 375 18.84 -5.26 17.58
CA HIS A 375 19.73 -5.70 18.66
C HIS A 375 20.61 -6.91 18.29
N GLY A 376 20.36 -7.58 17.16
CA GLY A 376 21.00 -8.84 16.80
C GLY A 376 22.52 -8.74 16.64
N ALA A 377 23.01 -7.63 16.07
CA ALA A 377 24.44 -7.35 15.94
C ALA A 377 25.13 -7.20 17.31
N ALA A 378 24.53 -6.46 18.24
CA ALA A 378 25.04 -6.28 19.60
C ALA A 378 24.99 -7.60 20.41
N ALA A 379 23.99 -8.43 20.16
CA ALA A 379 23.79 -9.71 20.83
C ALA A 379 24.61 -10.87 20.21
N ALA A 380 25.30 -10.66 19.08
CA ALA A 380 25.96 -11.69 18.29
C ALA A 380 25.06 -12.92 18.03
N VAL A 381 23.76 -12.69 17.75
CA VAL A 381 22.79 -13.75 17.47
C VAL A 381 22.58 -13.88 15.98
N ASP A 382 22.77 -15.08 15.44
CA ASP A 382 22.38 -15.40 14.06
C ASP A 382 20.84 -15.44 13.92
N SER A 383 20.31 -14.37 13.35
CA SER A 383 18.90 -14.19 13.03
C SER A 383 18.54 -14.54 11.60
N GLU A 384 19.45 -15.08 10.78
CA GLU A 384 19.21 -15.29 9.35
C GLU A 384 17.98 -16.16 9.10
N ALA A 385 17.83 -17.27 9.82
CA ALA A 385 16.68 -18.16 9.60
C ALA A 385 15.33 -17.50 9.95
N ILE A 386 15.30 -16.46 10.81
CA ILE A 386 14.07 -15.69 11.07
C ILE A 386 13.65 -14.92 9.81
N TYR A 387 14.62 -14.28 9.14
CA TYR A 387 14.35 -13.54 7.91
C TYR A 387 14.07 -14.48 6.73
N GLN A 388 14.72 -15.64 6.68
CA GLN A 388 14.39 -16.67 5.71
C GLN A 388 12.94 -17.14 5.89
N ASP A 389 12.49 -17.44 7.11
CA ASP A 389 11.10 -17.81 7.38
C ASP A 389 10.13 -16.68 7.00
N LEU A 390 10.48 -15.43 7.33
CA LEU A 390 9.69 -14.24 7.03
C LEU A 390 9.50 -14.01 5.52
N PHE A 391 10.54 -14.21 4.72
CA PHE A 391 10.48 -13.93 3.27
C PHE A 391 10.15 -15.16 2.42
N THR A 392 10.28 -16.39 2.96
CA THR A 392 10.03 -17.64 2.22
C THR A 392 8.80 -18.39 2.74
N ARG A 393 8.80 -18.84 4.00
CA ARG A 393 7.72 -19.69 4.53
C ARG A 393 6.40 -18.92 4.69
N LEU A 394 6.42 -17.73 5.29
CA LEU A 394 5.19 -16.97 5.54
C LEU A 394 4.45 -16.59 4.26
N PRO A 395 5.09 -16.02 3.22
CA PRO A 395 4.37 -15.66 2.01
C PRO A 395 3.97 -16.88 1.16
N SER A 396 4.60 -18.05 1.35
CA SER A 396 4.15 -19.27 0.67
C SER A 396 2.93 -19.91 1.32
N GLU A 397 2.86 -19.92 2.65
CA GLU A 397 1.82 -20.62 3.41
C GLU A 397 0.63 -19.74 3.76
N LEU A 398 0.85 -18.43 4.00
CA LEU A 398 -0.13 -17.53 4.61
C LEU A 398 -0.43 -16.29 3.77
N PHE A 399 -0.16 -16.33 2.45
CA PHE A 399 -0.47 -15.22 1.55
C PHE A 399 -1.93 -14.78 1.58
N TYR A 400 -2.85 -15.68 1.97
CA TYR A 400 -4.28 -15.39 2.00
C TYR A 400 -4.75 -14.59 3.21
N ARG A 401 -3.87 -14.31 4.18
CA ARG A 401 -4.19 -13.51 5.38
C ARG A 401 -3.86 -12.03 5.13
N PRO A 402 -4.86 -11.15 4.91
CA PRO A 402 -4.61 -9.79 4.42
C PRO A 402 -3.85 -8.90 5.42
N VAL A 403 -4.14 -9.04 6.71
CA VAL A 403 -3.46 -8.27 7.77
C VAL A 403 -1.98 -8.64 7.84
N LEU A 404 -1.66 -9.94 7.84
CA LEU A 404 -0.28 -10.42 7.86
C LEU A 404 0.48 -9.98 6.60
N ALA A 405 -0.15 -10.11 5.43
CA ALA A 405 0.44 -9.68 4.16
C ALA A 405 0.82 -8.19 4.19
N PHE A 406 -0.07 -7.34 4.73
CA PHE A 406 0.18 -5.91 4.90
C PHE A 406 1.33 -5.64 5.88
N GLU A 407 1.35 -6.32 7.03
CA GLU A 407 2.41 -6.11 8.02
C GLU A 407 3.79 -6.57 7.54
N VAL A 408 3.87 -7.67 6.78
CA VAL A 408 5.14 -8.15 6.19
C VAL A 408 5.68 -7.15 5.17
N VAL A 409 4.85 -6.67 4.24
CA VAL A 409 5.29 -5.70 3.22
C VAL A 409 5.68 -4.38 3.88
N ARG A 410 4.91 -3.93 4.87
CA ARG A 410 5.23 -2.73 5.64
C ARG A 410 6.52 -2.88 6.43
N PHE A 411 6.78 -4.04 7.03
CA PHE A 411 8.05 -4.33 7.70
C PHE A 411 9.22 -4.17 6.73
N CYS A 412 9.13 -4.74 5.53
CA CYS A 412 10.17 -4.57 4.51
C CYS A 412 10.34 -3.10 4.11
N ARG A 413 9.25 -2.37 3.86
CA ARG A 413 9.29 -0.96 3.45
C ARG A 413 9.87 -0.04 4.53
N ASP A 414 9.47 -0.24 5.78
CA ASP A 414 9.88 0.63 6.89
C ASP A 414 11.33 0.35 7.32
N ASN A 415 11.84 -0.87 7.08
CA ASN A 415 13.15 -1.30 7.58
C ASN A 415 14.23 -1.55 6.53
N PHE A 416 13.94 -1.54 5.22
CA PHE A 416 14.98 -1.81 4.21
C PHE A 416 16.24 -0.91 4.32
N PRO A 417 16.18 0.36 4.80
CA PRO A 417 17.40 1.16 4.99
C PRO A 417 18.33 0.61 6.08
N LEU A 418 17.80 -0.20 7.00
CA LEU A 418 18.53 -0.84 8.10
C LEU A 418 19.05 -2.22 7.73
N PHE A 419 18.69 -2.77 6.56
CA PHE A 419 19.13 -4.10 6.14
C PHE A 419 20.59 -4.07 5.73
N ASP A 420 21.37 -5.04 6.21
CA ASP A 420 22.72 -5.28 5.70
C ASP A 420 22.67 -5.83 4.27
N LEU A 421 23.84 -5.92 3.63
CA LEU A 421 23.95 -6.37 2.23
C LEU A 421 23.40 -7.79 2.02
N HIS A 422 23.54 -8.67 3.02
CA HIS A 422 23.10 -10.06 2.95
C HIS A 422 21.57 -10.15 3.01
N LEU A 423 20.95 -9.48 3.98
CA LEU A 423 19.51 -9.43 4.17
C LEU A 423 18.81 -8.71 3.01
N LEU A 424 19.42 -7.64 2.47
CA LEU A 424 18.94 -6.99 1.27
C LEU A 424 19.01 -7.93 0.05
N GLY A 425 20.08 -8.72 -0.08
CA GLY A 425 20.20 -9.77 -1.08
C GLY A 425 19.10 -10.83 -0.94
N LEU A 426 18.82 -11.29 0.28
CA LEU A 426 17.73 -12.22 0.59
C LEU A 426 16.38 -11.63 0.16
N LEU A 427 16.08 -10.39 0.54
CA LEU A 427 14.84 -9.69 0.17
C LEU A 427 14.66 -9.61 -1.35
N LYS A 428 15.71 -9.17 -2.07
CA LYS A 428 15.72 -9.08 -3.53
C LYS A 428 15.45 -10.44 -4.19
N LEU A 429 16.09 -11.51 -3.70
CA LEU A 429 15.86 -12.86 -4.21
C LEU A 429 14.48 -13.40 -3.86
N SER A 430 13.83 -12.93 -2.79
CA SER A 430 12.50 -13.36 -2.37
C SER A 430 11.34 -12.65 -3.08
N PHE A 431 11.60 -11.76 -4.05
CA PHE A 431 10.56 -11.03 -4.77
C PHE A 431 9.41 -11.90 -5.33
N PRO A 432 9.63 -13.11 -5.89
CA PRO A 432 8.52 -13.91 -6.45
C PRO A 432 7.51 -14.29 -5.36
N ASN A 433 8.01 -14.52 -4.14
CA ASN A 433 7.20 -14.90 -3.01
C ASN A 433 6.47 -13.70 -2.40
N LEU A 434 7.12 -12.54 -2.34
CA LEU A 434 6.48 -11.27 -1.96
C LEU A 434 5.36 -10.92 -2.94
N PHE A 435 5.54 -11.17 -4.23
CA PHE A 435 4.49 -10.98 -5.24
C PHE A 435 3.26 -11.88 -5.03
N LYS A 436 3.36 -12.99 -4.29
CA LYS A 436 2.16 -13.76 -3.91
C LYS A 436 1.27 -13.00 -2.94
N LEU A 437 1.87 -12.26 -1.99
CA LEU A 437 1.12 -11.37 -1.08
C LEU A 437 0.36 -10.32 -1.89
N LEU A 438 1.05 -9.68 -2.84
CA LEU A 438 0.50 -8.66 -3.73
C LEU A 438 -0.61 -9.22 -4.63
N ALA A 439 -0.36 -10.36 -5.27
CA ALA A 439 -1.29 -11.01 -6.18
C ALA A 439 -2.61 -11.36 -5.47
N TRP A 440 -2.53 -11.85 -4.24
CA TRP A 440 -3.72 -12.25 -3.49
C TRP A 440 -4.46 -11.09 -2.83
N ASN A 441 -3.73 -10.08 -2.32
CA ASN A 441 -4.29 -8.99 -1.51
C ASN A 441 -4.20 -7.62 -2.22
N SER A 442 -4.25 -7.58 -3.54
CA SER A 442 -4.51 -6.34 -4.28
C SER A 442 -5.96 -5.88 -4.04
N PRO A 443 -6.30 -4.58 -3.93
CA PRO A 443 -5.46 -3.37 -4.10
C PRO A 443 -4.68 -2.80 -2.88
N PRO A 444 -4.94 -3.13 -1.60
CA PRO A 444 -4.32 -2.38 -0.48
C PRO A 444 -2.79 -2.41 -0.45
N LEU A 445 -2.15 -3.42 -1.07
CA LEU A 445 -0.69 -3.53 -1.14
C LEU A 445 -0.05 -2.76 -2.30
N THR A 446 -0.82 -2.21 -3.25
CA THR A 446 -0.24 -1.57 -4.44
C THR A 446 0.65 -0.38 -4.08
N ALA A 447 0.18 0.51 -3.20
CA ALA A 447 0.95 1.67 -2.76
C ALA A 447 2.20 1.24 -1.96
N GLU A 448 2.09 0.20 -1.16
CA GLU A 448 3.17 -0.36 -0.36
C GLU A 448 4.30 -0.92 -1.26
N PHE A 449 3.95 -1.66 -2.33
CA PHE A 449 4.94 -2.15 -3.29
C PHE A 449 5.56 -1.05 -4.15
N VAL A 450 4.79 -0.02 -4.52
CA VAL A 450 5.33 1.16 -5.21
C VAL A 450 6.47 1.79 -4.40
N ALA A 451 6.31 1.90 -3.08
CA ALA A 451 7.35 2.40 -2.18
C ALA A 451 8.51 1.41 -1.96
N LEU A 452 8.27 0.10 -2.09
CA LEU A 452 9.27 -0.94 -1.88
C LEU A 452 10.16 -1.22 -3.11
N PHE A 453 9.68 -0.96 -4.34
CA PHE A 453 10.44 -1.25 -5.56
C PHE A 453 11.87 -0.71 -5.61
N PRO A 454 12.19 0.51 -5.13
CA PRO A 454 13.57 1.01 -5.12
C PRO A 454 14.55 0.10 -4.37
N ALA A 455 14.10 -0.62 -3.33
CA ALA A 455 14.91 -1.57 -2.59
C ALA A 455 14.92 -2.98 -3.21
N LEU A 456 13.82 -3.36 -3.86
CA LEU A 456 13.59 -4.71 -4.38
C LEU A 456 14.18 -4.92 -5.78
N VAL A 457 14.20 -3.88 -6.62
CA VAL A 457 14.67 -3.96 -8.00
C VAL A 457 16.20 -4.07 -8.01
N ASP A 458 16.68 -5.14 -8.63
CA ASP A 458 18.11 -5.40 -8.81
C ASP A 458 18.40 -5.68 -10.29
N ALA A 459 19.58 -5.28 -10.77
CA ALA A 459 19.97 -5.50 -12.16
C ALA A 459 20.01 -6.99 -12.52
N GLY A 460 20.35 -7.87 -11.58
CA GLY A 460 20.40 -9.32 -11.79
C GLY A 460 19.03 -9.99 -11.89
N THR A 461 17.98 -9.41 -11.27
CA THR A 461 16.64 -10.01 -11.20
C THR A 461 15.58 -9.23 -11.99
N ALA A 462 15.91 -8.04 -12.51
CA ALA A 462 14.96 -7.14 -13.17
C ALA A 462 14.20 -7.78 -14.34
N VAL A 463 14.86 -8.60 -15.16
CA VAL A 463 14.22 -9.30 -16.28
C VAL A 463 13.16 -10.28 -15.78
N GLU A 464 13.52 -11.12 -14.79
CA GLU A 464 12.61 -12.09 -14.17
C GLU A 464 11.44 -11.40 -13.45
N MET A 465 11.72 -10.26 -12.81
CA MET A 465 10.72 -9.43 -12.12
C MET A 465 9.70 -8.84 -13.11
N LEU A 466 10.16 -8.34 -14.26
CA LEU A 466 9.26 -7.81 -15.29
C LEU A 466 8.32 -8.89 -15.85
N HIS A 467 8.83 -10.10 -16.10
CA HIS A 467 7.97 -11.24 -16.44
C HIS A 467 6.93 -11.50 -15.34
N SER A 468 7.38 -11.60 -14.09
CA SER A 468 6.50 -11.89 -12.95
C SER A 468 5.44 -10.81 -12.71
N LEU A 469 5.74 -9.53 -12.95
CA LEU A 469 4.78 -8.42 -12.89
C LEU A 469 3.71 -8.53 -13.98
N LEU A 470 4.10 -8.87 -15.21
CA LEU A 470 3.16 -9.08 -16.32
C LEU A 470 2.29 -10.33 -16.12
N ASP A 471 2.78 -11.29 -15.35
CA ASP A 471 2.10 -12.55 -15.04
C ASP A 471 1.35 -12.54 -13.69
N LEU A 472 1.33 -11.42 -12.97
CA LEU A 472 0.63 -11.27 -11.67
C LEU A 472 -0.83 -11.77 -11.69
N PRO A 473 -1.66 -11.48 -12.72
CA PRO A 473 -3.02 -12.02 -12.78
C PRO A 473 -3.07 -13.54 -12.94
N CYS A 474 -2.13 -14.11 -13.70
CA CYS A 474 -1.97 -15.55 -13.87
C CYS A 474 -1.49 -16.21 -12.55
N LEU A 475 -0.54 -15.59 -11.85
CA LEU A 475 -0.12 -15.98 -10.50
C LEU A 475 -1.31 -16.01 -9.53
N THR A 476 -2.17 -15.00 -9.59
CA THR A 476 -3.36 -14.91 -8.74
C THR A 476 -4.31 -16.10 -8.97
N ALA A 477 -4.51 -16.48 -10.24
CA ALA A 477 -5.31 -17.66 -10.59
C ALA A 477 -4.65 -18.96 -10.10
N ALA A 478 -3.34 -19.11 -10.26
CA ALA A 478 -2.59 -20.27 -9.79
C ALA A 478 -2.60 -20.41 -8.27
N LEU A 479 -2.51 -19.30 -7.52
CA LEU A 479 -2.62 -19.30 -6.05
C LEU A 479 -4.00 -19.78 -5.58
N ASP A 480 -5.06 -19.43 -6.31
CA ASP A 480 -6.43 -19.83 -5.95
C ASP A 480 -6.60 -21.34 -6.14
N LEU A 481 -6.05 -21.90 -7.21
CA LEU A 481 -5.98 -23.36 -7.40
C LEU A 481 -5.10 -24.04 -6.36
N HIS A 482 -3.93 -23.48 -6.05
CA HIS A 482 -3.02 -24.02 -5.06
C HIS A 482 -3.72 -24.14 -3.69
N LEU A 483 -4.41 -23.07 -3.25
CA LEU A 483 -5.14 -23.07 -1.99
C LEU A 483 -6.28 -24.11 -1.96
N ARG A 484 -7.04 -24.22 -3.06
CA ARG A 484 -8.11 -25.22 -3.21
C ARG A 484 -7.58 -26.65 -3.20
N SER A 485 -6.38 -26.87 -3.74
CA SER A 485 -5.73 -28.19 -3.79
C SER A 485 -5.15 -28.63 -2.44
N SER A 486 -4.75 -27.65 -1.60
CA SER A 486 -4.03 -27.87 -0.36
C SER A 486 -4.93 -27.96 0.89
N GLN A 487 -6.13 -27.36 0.89
CA GLN A 487 -6.85 -27.11 2.16
C GLN A 487 -7.90 -28.14 2.62
N MET A 488 -7.86 -28.33 3.95
CA MET A 488 -8.89 -28.91 4.84
C MET A 488 -10.03 -27.90 5.17
N PRO A 489 -11.25 -28.35 5.53
CA PRO A 489 -12.49 -27.55 5.48
C PRO A 489 -12.66 -26.35 6.43
N SER A 490 -11.77 -26.08 7.40
CA SER A 490 -12.04 -25.16 8.53
C SER A 490 -11.71 -23.67 8.32
N GLU A 491 -10.82 -23.31 7.40
CA GLU A 491 -10.42 -21.90 7.13
C GLU A 491 -10.67 -21.53 5.66
N ARG A 492 -11.86 -21.83 5.14
CA ARG A 492 -12.21 -21.48 3.75
C ARG A 492 -12.36 -19.96 3.62
N PRO A 493 -11.56 -19.26 2.79
CA PRO A 493 -11.95 -17.96 2.31
C PRO A 493 -13.32 -18.05 1.62
N LEU A 494 -14.09 -16.97 1.60
CA LEU A 494 -15.34 -16.90 0.82
C LEU A 494 -14.99 -17.05 -0.67
N TRP A 495 -14.96 -18.29 -1.16
CA TRP A 495 -14.72 -18.59 -2.56
C TRP A 495 -15.96 -18.26 -3.39
N ASP A 496 -15.73 -17.75 -4.60
CA ASP A 496 -16.78 -17.77 -5.60
C ASP A 496 -17.12 -19.23 -5.90
N THR A 497 -18.34 -19.62 -5.55
CA THR A 497 -18.81 -21.00 -5.65
C THR A 497 -19.18 -21.36 -7.09
N SER A 498 -19.25 -20.36 -7.97
CA SER A 498 -19.58 -20.52 -9.40
C SER A 498 -18.47 -21.17 -10.22
N LEU A 499 -17.21 -21.14 -9.75
CA LEU A 499 -16.02 -21.62 -10.47
C LEU A 499 -15.64 -23.08 -10.19
N ARG A 500 -16.57 -23.91 -9.69
CA ARG A 500 -16.28 -25.34 -9.44
C ARG A 500 -16.22 -26.14 -10.75
N THR A 501 -15.13 -26.05 -11.48
CA THR A 501 -14.87 -26.96 -12.61
C THR A 501 -13.81 -27.98 -12.20
N PRO A 502 -14.12 -29.29 -12.13
CA PRO A 502 -13.20 -30.33 -11.66
C PRO A 502 -11.90 -30.42 -12.49
N GLY A 503 -11.94 -30.08 -13.78
CA GLY A 503 -10.79 -30.18 -14.68
C GLY A 503 -9.58 -29.30 -14.31
N PHE A 504 -9.75 -28.15 -13.64
CA PHE A 504 -8.60 -27.30 -13.27
C PHE A 504 -7.74 -27.91 -12.16
N LEU A 505 -8.37 -28.62 -11.22
CA LEU A 505 -7.68 -29.27 -10.12
C LEU A 505 -6.94 -30.53 -10.60
N GLU A 506 -7.49 -31.21 -11.61
CA GLU A 506 -6.84 -32.33 -12.29
C GLU A 506 -5.62 -31.84 -13.09
N ALA A 507 -5.77 -30.75 -13.86
CA ALA A 507 -4.67 -30.15 -14.61
C ALA A 507 -3.57 -29.57 -13.71
N PHE A 508 -3.89 -29.12 -12.49
CA PHE A 508 -2.89 -28.72 -11.50
C PHE A 508 -2.00 -29.89 -11.03
N ARG A 509 -2.53 -31.13 -11.10
CA ARG A 509 -1.82 -32.36 -10.75
C ARG A 509 -1.17 -33.03 -11.97
N ASP A 510 -1.38 -32.50 -13.17
CA ASP A 510 -0.85 -33.05 -14.41
C ASP A 510 0.68 -32.81 -14.49
N PRO A 511 1.49 -33.86 -14.71
CA PRO A 511 2.94 -33.74 -14.83
C PRO A 511 3.40 -32.80 -15.96
N GLN A 512 2.58 -32.55 -16.98
CA GLN A 512 2.92 -31.63 -18.08
C GLN A 512 2.94 -30.16 -17.63
N PHE A 513 2.02 -29.78 -16.73
CA PHE A 513 1.90 -28.38 -16.26
C PHE A 513 2.61 -28.14 -14.92
N GLN A 514 2.95 -29.20 -14.18
CA GLN A 514 3.59 -29.11 -12.87
C GLN A 514 4.87 -28.25 -12.86
N PRO A 515 5.80 -28.34 -13.84
CA PRO A 515 7.01 -27.50 -13.85
C PRO A 515 6.68 -26.01 -14.01
N LEU A 516 5.66 -25.67 -14.79
CA LEU A 516 5.21 -24.29 -14.99
C LEU A 516 4.55 -23.73 -13.73
N PHE A 517 3.74 -24.54 -13.04
CA PHE A 517 3.18 -24.16 -11.74
C PHE A 517 4.27 -24.00 -10.67
N GLN A 518 5.27 -24.87 -10.64
CA GLN A 518 6.41 -24.75 -9.73
C GLN A 518 7.22 -23.48 -10.00
N HIS A 519 7.46 -23.14 -11.27
CA HIS A 519 8.09 -21.89 -11.64
C HIS A 519 7.25 -20.69 -11.18
N LEU A 520 5.95 -20.67 -11.46
CA LEU A 520 5.06 -19.56 -11.09
C LEU A 520 4.94 -19.40 -9.56
N LEU A 521 4.90 -20.51 -8.81
CA LEU A 521 4.73 -20.55 -7.36
C LEU A 521 6.06 -20.64 -6.59
N ARG A 522 7.21 -20.43 -7.24
CA ARG A 522 8.53 -20.47 -6.58
C ARG A 522 8.65 -19.45 -5.44
N THR A 523 9.56 -19.72 -4.50
CA THR A 523 9.80 -18.85 -3.33
C THR A 523 11.00 -17.92 -3.51
N LYS A 524 11.89 -18.20 -4.46
CA LYS A 524 13.08 -17.41 -4.75
C LYS A 524 13.26 -17.21 -6.24
N ALA A 525 13.90 -16.10 -6.59
CA ALA A 525 14.35 -15.80 -7.93
C ALA A 525 15.35 -16.88 -8.38
N SER A 526 15.16 -17.41 -9.58
CA SER A 526 16.01 -18.47 -10.15
C SER A 526 16.94 -17.96 -11.23
N GLY A 527 16.76 -16.73 -11.72
CA GLY A 527 17.45 -16.22 -12.89
C GLY A 527 16.98 -16.87 -14.20
N SER A 528 15.95 -17.72 -14.16
CA SER A 528 15.36 -18.38 -15.33
C SER A 528 13.99 -17.77 -15.66
N THR A 529 13.65 -17.79 -16.95
CA THR A 529 12.37 -17.29 -17.45
C THR A 529 11.65 -18.40 -18.21
N GLU A 530 10.47 -18.80 -17.74
CA GLU A 530 9.64 -19.83 -18.41
C GLU A 530 8.51 -19.19 -19.22
N ARG A 531 8.13 -19.82 -20.33
CA ARG A 531 7.01 -19.36 -21.16
C ARG A 531 5.69 -19.90 -20.62
N LEU A 532 4.91 -19.04 -19.96
CA LEU A 532 3.66 -19.41 -19.29
C LEU A 532 2.42 -19.46 -20.22
N VAL A 533 2.60 -19.36 -21.53
CA VAL A 533 1.48 -19.41 -22.52
C VAL A 533 0.59 -20.64 -22.34
N PRO A 534 1.10 -21.87 -22.10
CA PRO A 534 0.25 -23.02 -21.84
C PRO A 534 -0.65 -22.84 -20.60
N LEU A 535 -0.13 -22.18 -19.55
CA LEU A 535 -0.93 -21.89 -18.35
C LEU A 535 -2.00 -20.83 -18.60
N TYR A 536 -1.80 -19.88 -19.52
CA TYR A 536 -2.83 -18.88 -19.83
C TYR A 536 -4.09 -19.53 -20.37
N GLN A 537 -3.94 -20.49 -21.29
CA GLN A 537 -5.07 -21.22 -21.86
C GLN A 537 -5.77 -22.06 -20.78
N LEU A 538 -4.98 -22.74 -19.95
CA LEU A 538 -5.51 -23.57 -18.87
C LEU A 538 -6.28 -22.74 -17.83
N LEU A 539 -5.75 -21.59 -17.43
CA LEU A 539 -6.29 -20.76 -16.35
C LEU A 539 -7.34 -19.76 -16.82
N GLN A 540 -7.53 -19.57 -18.13
CA GLN A 540 -8.41 -18.57 -18.73
C GLN A 540 -9.78 -18.41 -18.06
N PRO A 541 -10.47 -19.46 -17.60
CA PRO A 541 -11.78 -19.32 -16.94
C PRO A 541 -11.72 -18.57 -15.59
N MET A 542 -10.55 -18.55 -14.93
CA MET A 542 -10.30 -17.81 -13.69
C MET A 542 -10.27 -16.28 -13.89
N THR A 543 -10.25 -15.79 -15.12
CA THR A 543 -10.31 -14.33 -15.43
C THR A 543 -11.59 -13.67 -14.95
N SER A 544 -12.67 -14.45 -14.78
CA SER A 544 -13.94 -14.00 -14.21
C SER A 544 -13.90 -13.78 -12.70
N CYS A 545 -12.88 -14.32 -12.00
CA CYS A 545 -12.72 -14.13 -10.56
C CYS A 545 -12.39 -12.66 -10.26
N ALA A 546 -13.16 -12.05 -9.35
CA ALA A 546 -12.99 -10.66 -8.94
C ALA A 546 -11.55 -10.35 -8.47
N ARG A 547 -10.90 -11.30 -7.78
CA ARG A 547 -9.52 -11.15 -7.31
C ARG A 547 -8.52 -11.05 -8.46
N VAL A 548 -8.69 -11.86 -9.52
CA VAL A 548 -7.83 -11.83 -10.71
C VAL A 548 -8.00 -10.49 -11.44
N ALA A 549 -9.24 -10.01 -11.57
CA ALA A 549 -9.52 -8.70 -12.14
C ALA A 549 -8.93 -7.53 -11.32
N GLN A 550 -9.06 -7.57 -9.99
CA GLN A 550 -8.48 -6.56 -9.08
C GLN A 550 -6.95 -6.56 -9.11
N CYS A 551 -6.32 -7.72 -9.19
CA CYS A 551 -4.87 -7.83 -9.37
C CYS A 551 -4.44 -7.23 -10.71
N ALA A 552 -5.14 -7.55 -11.80
CA ALA A 552 -4.87 -7.01 -13.14
C ALA A 552 -4.97 -5.46 -13.19
N GLN A 553 -5.87 -4.85 -12.43
CA GLN A 553 -5.99 -3.39 -12.34
C GLN A 553 -4.78 -2.71 -11.67
N ALA A 554 -4.05 -3.40 -10.78
CA ALA A 554 -2.88 -2.85 -10.09
C ALA A 554 -1.60 -2.88 -10.94
N VAL A 555 -1.49 -3.82 -11.88
CA VAL A 555 -0.27 -4.05 -12.68
C VAL A 555 0.24 -2.81 -13.43
N PRO A 556 -0.58 -1.98 -14.11
CA PRO A 556 -0.08 -0.80 -14.81
C PRO A 556 0.69 0.16 -13.90
N THR A 557 0.19 0.40 -12.69
CA THR A 557 0.85 1.24 -11.67
C THR A 557 2.15 0.61 -11.19
N LEU A 558 2.15 -0.71 -10.95
CA LEU A 558 3.34 -1.46 -10.54
C LEU A 558 4.43 -1.44 -11.62
N LEU A 559 4.06 -1.59 -12.90
CA LEU A 559 4.98 -1.51 -14.03
C LEU A 559 5.62 -0.12 -14.13
N GLN A 560 4.86 0.96 -13.95
CA GLN A 560 5.41 2.31 -13.93
C GLN A 560 6.43 2.50 -12.81
N ALA A 561 6.14 2.02 -11.60
CA ALA A 561 7.06 2.09 -10.47
C ALA A 561 8.31 1.22 -10.68
N PHE A 562 8.15 0.02 -11.25
CA PHE A 562 9.26 -0.84 -11.66
C PHE A 562 10.19 -0.14 -12.64
N PHE A 563 9.66 0.42 -13.74
CA PHE A 563 10.49 1.10 -14.74
C PHE A 563 11.16 2.37 -14.17
N SER A 564 10.49 3.09 -13.27
CA SER A 564 11.06 4.24 -12.57
C SER A 564 12.24 3.83 -11.67
N SER A 565 12.22 2.62 -11.13
CA SER A 565 13.29 2.08 -10.27
C SER A 565 14.42 1.45 -11.09
N VAL A 566 14.09 0.62 -12.08
CA VAL A 566 15.09 -0.12 -12.88
C VAL A 566 15.96 0.81 -13.71
N THR A 567 15.42 1.93 -14.19
CA THR A 567 16.18 2.90 -14.99
C THR A 567 17.30 3.58 -14.20
N GLN A 568 17.25 3.54 -12.86
CA GLN A 568 18.33 4.05 -11.99
C GLN A 568 19.51 3.08 -11.89
N VAL A 569 19.28 1.79 -12.10
CA VAL A 569 20.28 0.71 -11.94
C VAL A 569 20.62 0.00 -13.26
N ALA A 570 19.94 0.36 -14.36
CA ALA A 570 20.08 -0.33 -15.63
C ALA A 570 21.41 -0.06 -16.33
N SER A 571 22.15 -1.12 -16.61
CA SER A 571 23.28 -1.10 -17.54
C SER A 571 22.78 -1.06 -18.99
N GLY A 572 23.65 -0.67 -19.93
CA GLY A 572 23.30 -0.63 -21.34
C GLY A 572 22.87 -1.99 -21.92
N SER A 573 23.35 -3.12 -21.38
CA SER A 573 22.90 -4.46 -21.76
C SER A 573 21.53 -4.80 -21.18
N LEU A 574 21.28 -4.44 -19.91
CA LEU A 574 19.98 -4.64 -19.28
C LEU A 574 18.89 -3.80 -19.98
N THR A 575 19.18 -2.57 -20.36
CA THR A 575 18.26 -1.73 -21.15
C THR A 575 17.84 -2.41 -22.45
N ASN A 576 18.76 -3.08 -23.15
CA ASN A 576 18.43 -3.84 -24.37
C ASN A 576 17.52 -5.03 -24.08
N GLN A 577 17.85 -5.80 -23.05
CA GLN A 577 17.05 -6.96 -22.64
C GLN A 577 15.63 -6.55 -22.25
N LEU A 578 15.48 -5.47 -21.46
CA LEU A 578 14.18 -4.95 -21.06
C LEU A 578 13.38 -4.46 -22.27
N ALA A 579 13.98 -3.72 -23.19
CA ALA A 579 13.27 -3.26 -24.38
C ALA A 579 12.84 -4.41 -25.29
N LEU A 580 13.70 -5.42 -25.50
CA LEU A 580 13.36 -6.62 -26.23
C LEU A 580 12.16 -7.34 -25.58
N LEU A 581 12.22 -7.53 -24.26
CA LEU A 581 11.16 -8.20 -23.50
C LEU A 581 9.84 -7.41 -23.57
N VAL A 582 9.88 -6.09 -23.51
CA VAL A 582 8.69 -5.22 -23.71
C VAL A 582 8.01 -5.50 -25.05
N LEU A 583 8.79 -5.71 -26.12
CA LEU A 583 8.27 -6.04 -27.44
C LEU A 583 7.72 -7.47 -27.48
N GLU A 584 8.47 -8.46 -27.01
CA GLU A 584 8.09 -9.87 -27.02
C GLU A 584 6.84 -10.14 -26.17
N ARG A 585 6.76 -9.57 -24.97
CA ARG A 585 5.65 -9.80 -24.05
C ARG A 585 4.39 -9.03 -24.40
N SER A 586 4.49 -8.00 -25.26
CA SER A 586 3.31 -7.27 -25.73
C SER A 586 2.29 -8.17 -26.45
N SER A 587 2.72 -9.27 -27.09
CA SER A 587 1.85 -10.22 -27.79
C SER A 587 1.35 -11.38 -26.91
N ALA A 588 1.95 -11.58 -25.74
CA ALA A 588 1.74 -12.77 -24.90
C ALA A 588 1.35 -12.37 -23.47
N LEU A 589 0.18 -11.77 -23.31
CA LEU A 589 -0.38 -11.39 -22.00
C LEU A 589 -1.58 -12.26 -21.65
N TYR A 590 -1.76 -12.54 -20.37
CA TYR A 590 -2.95 -13.21 -19.84
C TYR A 590 -4.22 -12.39 -20.14
N GLN A 591 -5.29 -13.05 -20.58
CA GLN A 591 -6.43 -12.40 -21.26
C GLN A 591 -7.53 -12.00 -20.26
N VAL A 592 -7.28 -10.94 -19.49
CA VAL A 592 -8.28 -10.31 -18.59
C VAL A 592 -8.89 -9.08 -19.27
N PRO A 593 -10.21 -8.82 -19.13
CA PRO A 593 -10.84 -7.64 -19.72
C PRO A 593 -10.10 -6.34 -19.36
N GLN A 594 -9.88 -5.47 -20.35
CA GLN A 594 -9.17 -4.18 -20.25
C GLN A 594 -7.68 -4.23 -19.84
N TYR A 595 -7.20 -5.34 -19.29
CA TYR A 595 -5.83 -5.49 -18.81
C TYR A 595 -4.79 -5.24 -19.91
N GLN A 596 -4.97 -5.88 -21.08
CA GLN A 596 -4.03 -5.75 -22.19
C GLN A 596 -3.90 -4.32 -22.68
N ALA A 597 -5.02 -3.61 -22.86
CA ALA A 597 -5.01 -2.22 -23.30
C ALA A 597 -4.23 -1.30 -22.33
N HIS A 598 -4.45 -1.48 -21.02
CA HIS A 598 -3.74 -0.70 -20.01
C HIS A 598 -2.24 -1.03 -19.95
N VAL A 599 -1.88 -2.32 -20.02
CA VAL A 599 -0.48 -2.76 -20.04
C VAL A 599 0.21 -2.26 -21.31
N HIS A 600 -0.41 -2.39 -22.49
CA HIS A 600 0.13 -1.88 -23.74
C HIS A 600 0.39 -0.39 -23.68
N ARG A 601 -0.50 0.40 -23.06
CA ARG A 601 -0.27 1.84 -22.87
C ARG A 601 0.99 2.12 -22.06
N VAL A 602 1.18 1.41 -20.94
CA VAL A 602 2.39 1.55 -20.12
C VAL A 602 3.62 1.10 -20.90
N LEU A 603 3.63 -0.12 -21.43
CA LEU A 603 4.74 -0.68 -22.18
C LEU A 603 5.16 0.21 -23.36
N SER A 604 4.20 0.78 -24.09
CA SER A 604 4.47 1.71 -25.21
C SER A 604 5.19 2.97 -24.74
N SER A 605 4.72 3.57 -23.64
CA SER A 605 5.36 4.75 -23.05
C SER A 605 6.78 4.44 -22.54
N GLN A 606 6.98 3.26 -21.96
CA GLN A 606 8.27 2.85 -21.40
C GLN A 606 9.26 2.49 -22.51
N PHE A 607 8.84 1.83 -23.58
CA PHE A 607 9.69 1.61 -24.75
C PHE A 607 10.25 2.93 -25.30
N LEU A 608 9.41 3.95 -25.46
CA LEU A 608 9.87 5.29 -25.88
C LEU A 608 10.84 5.92 -24.89
N ALA A 609 10.59 5.78 -23.58
CA ALA A 609 11.49 6.27 -22.54
C ALA A 609 12.87 5.60 -22.61
N LEU A 610 12.92 4.28 -22.82
CA LEU A 610 14.17 3.53 -23.00
C LEU A 610 14.91 3.97 -24.26
N CYS A 611 14.21 4.11 -25.40
CA CYS A 611 14.81 4.65 -26.64
C CYS A 611 15.34 6.07 -26.46
N LYS A 612 14.66 6.92 -25.69
CA LYS A 612 15.12 8.28 -25.39
C LYS A 612 16.38 8.28 -24.52
N GLN A 613 16.47 7.38 -23.54
CA GLN A 613 17.66 7.23 -22.69
C GLN A 613 18.85 6.65 -23.48
N LYS A 614 18.58 5.68 -24.38
CA LYS A 614 19.60 5.03 -25.21
C LYS A 614 19.14 4.95 -26.67
N PRO A 615 19.37 5.99 -27.49
CA PRO A 615 18.95 6.02 -28.90
C PRO A 615 19.53 4.89 -29.76
N SER A 616 20.72 4.37 -29.42
CA SER A 616 21.35 3.24 -30.13
C SER A 616 20.55 1.95 -30.04
N LEU A 617 19.57 1.86 -29.13
CA LEU A 617 18.70 0.71 -28.95
C LEU A 617 17.92 0.34 -30.22
N VAL A 618 17.53 1.33 -31.04
CA VAL A 618 16.85 1.10 -32.32
C VAL A 618 17.75 0.35 -33.32
N LEU A 619 19.06 0.60 -33.29
CA LEU A 619 20.03 -0.13 -34.12
C LEU A 619 20.36 -1.50 -33.53
N GLU A 620 20.54 -1.56 -32.21
CA GLU A 620 20.92 -2.79 -31.51
C GLU A 620 19.83 -3.86 -31.56
N LEU A 621 18.55 -3.46 -31.64
CA LEU A 621 17.39 -4.34 -31.81
C LEU A 621 16.85 -4.36 -33.26
N ALA A 622 17.67 -3.97 -34.25
CA ALA A 622 17.18 -3.75 -35.61
C ALA A 622 16.49 -4.97 -36.22
N ARG A 623 16.98 -6.18 -35.93
CA ARG A 623 16.40 -7.43 -36.44
C ARG A 623 14.99 -7.64 -35.90
N GLU A 624 14.83 -7.54 -34.60
CA GLU A 624 13.57 -7.78 -33.88
C GLU A 624 12.54 -6.69 -34.22
N LEU A 625 12.99 -5.45 -34.40
CA LEU A 625 12.14 -4.36 -34.88
C LEU A 625 11.69 -4.55 -36.32
N LEU A 626 12.56 -5.03 -37.22
CA LEU A 626 12.19 -5.36 -38.60
C LEU A 626 11.16 -6.50 -38.66
N GLU A 627 11.33 -7.55 -37.85
CA GLU A 627 10.37 -8.66 -37.75
C GLU A 627 9.00 -8.17 -37.26
N LEU A 628 8.97 -7.28 -36.27
CA LEU A 628 7.72 -6.72 -35.74
C LEU A 628 7.01 -5.84 -36.77
N VAL A 629 7.76 -4.98 -37.46
CA VAL A 629 7.22 -4.04 -38.45
C VAL A 629 6.82 -4.74 -39.75
N GLY A 630 7.46 -5.85 -40.10
CA GLY A 630 7.16 -6.61 -41.31
C GLY A 630 5.85 -7.42 -41.27
N SER A 631 5.10 -7.44 -40.16
CA SER A 631 3.87 -8.25 -40.02
C SER A 631 2.64 -7.41 -39.68
N VAL A 632 1.57 -7.51 -40.47
CA VAL A 632 0.27 -6.84 -40.22
C VAL A 632 -0.40 -7.32 -38.91
N SER A 633 -0.09 -8.54 -38.46
CA SER A 633 -0.57 -9.08 -37.18
C SER A 633 -0.18 -8.22 -35.97
N SER A 634 0.86 -7.37 -36.11
CA SER A 634 1.30 -6.43 -35.08
C SER A 634 0.32 -5.28 -34.82
N ILE A 635 -0.55 -4.95 -35.77
CA ILE A 635 -1.44 -3.78 -35.69
C ILE A 635 -2.76 -4.13 -34.97
N GLN A 636 -3.28 -5.34 -35.15
CA GLN A 636 -4.67 -5.73 -34.81
C GLN A 636 -5.02 -5.57 -33.31
N SER A 637 -4.10 -5.87 -32.41
CA SER A 637 -4.32 -5.77 -30.95
C SER A 637 -3.33 -4.84 -30.23
N ARG A 638 -2.32 -4.32 -30.93
CA ARG A 638 -1.18 -3.59 -30.35
C ARG A 638 -0.89 -2.26 -31.05
N ALA A 639 -1.89 -1.65 -31.68
CA ALA A 639 -1.73 -0.42 -32.46
C ALA A 639 -0.93 0.69 -31.74
N GLY A 640 -1.12 0.85 -30.42
CA GLY A 640 -0.34 1.81 -29.61
C GLY A 640 1.16 1.50 -29.56
N MET A 641 1.52 0.24 -29.25
CA MET A 641 2.91 -0.22 -29.20
C MET A 641 3.55 -0.12 -30.59
N PHE A 642 2.84 -0.57 -31.61
CA PHE A 642 3.29 -0.48 -33.00
C PHE A 642 3.59 0.97 -33.40
N THR A 643 2.68 1.90 -33.08
CA THR A 643 2.86 3.33 -33.35
C THR A 643 4.13 3.88 -32.67
N CYS A 644 4.38 3.50 -31.41
CA CYS A 644 5.58 3.91 -30.69
C CYS A 644 6.86 3.34 -31.31
N VAL A 645 6.84 2.08 -31.76
CA VAL A 645 7.97 1.45 -32.44
C VAL A 645 8.30 2.17 -33.75
N VAL A 646 7.30 2.37 -34.60
CA VAL A 646 7.47 3.08 -35.88
C VAL A 646 7.97 4.51 -35.65
N TRP A 647 7.39 5.23 -34.67
CA TRP A 647 7.86 6.55 -34.30
C TRP A 647 9.32 6.56 -33.84
N ALA A 648 9.73 5.59 -33.00
CA ALA A 648 11.10 5.49 -32.50
C ALA A 648 12.09 5.19 -33.62
N ILE A 649 11.73 4.35 -34.60
CA ILE A 649 12.53 4.11 -35.81
C ILE A 649 12.69 5.43 -36.57
N GLY A 650 11.60 6.15 -36.82
CA GLY A 650 11.63 7.44 -37.49
C GLY A 650 12.48 8.47 -36.76
N GLU A 651 12.46 8.48 -35.43
CA GLU A 651 13.23 9.44 -34.64
C GLU A 651 14.72 9.10 -34.57
N TYR A 652 15.07 7.88 -34.16
CA TYR A 652 16.42 7.52 -33.73
C TYR A 652 17.26 6.79 -34.77
N LEU A 653 16.67 6.25 -35.86
CA LEU A 653 17.43 5.60 -36.94
C LEU A 653 18.19 6.64 -37.80
N SER A 654 19.27 7.18 -37.25
CA SER A 654 20.07 8.25 -37.85
C SER A 654 21.54 8.17 -37.42
N VAL A 655 22.44 8.54 -38.32
CA VAL A 655 23.89 8.68 -38.08
C VAL A 655 24.20 9.69 -36.96
N THR A 656 23.29 10.64 -36.72
CA THR A 656 23.42 11.64 -35.65
C THR A 656 23.37 11.04 -34.25
N TYR A 657 22.65 9.93 -34.07
CA TYR A 657 22.48 9.28 -32.78
C TYR A 657 23.47 8.11 -32.58
N ASP A 658 23.80 7.39 -33.66
CA ASP A 658 24.81 6.33 -33.63
C ASP A 658 25.50 6.20 -35.00
N ARG A 659 26.83 6.26 -34.97
CA ARG A 659 27.69 6.24 -36.17
C ARG A 659 27.65 4.92 -36.93
N ARG A 660 27.16 3.84 -36.32
CA ARG A 660 26.98 2.53 -36.95
C ARG A 660 25.77 2.47 -37.89
N CYS A 661 24.92 3.50 -37.90
CA CYS A 661 23.78 3.58 -38.81
C CYS A 661 24.24 3.68 -40.27
N THR A 662 23.87 2.71 -41.10
CA THR A 662 24.21 2.69 -42.53
C THR A 662 23.00 3.00 -43.40
N VAL A 663 23.25 3.50 -44.61
CA VAL A 663 22.20 3.75 -45.62
C VAL A 663 21.45 2.46 -45.98
N GLU A 664 22.16 1.33 -46.04
CA GLU A 664 21.56 0.00 -46.28
C GLU A 664 20.50 -0.36 -45.23
N LEU A 665 20.78 -0.07 -43.94
CA LEU A 665 19.84 -0.35 -42.87
C LEU A 665 18.62 0.56 -42.94
N ILE A 666 18.81 1.84 -43.26
CA ILE A 666 17.71 2.79 -43.51
C ILE A 666 16.81 2.27 -44.64
N ASN A 667 17.41 1.80 -45.73
CA ASN A 667 16.66 1.24 -46.87
C ASN A 667 15.87 -0.02 -46.47
N LYS A 668 16.44 -0.93 -45.66
CA LYS A 668 15.72 -2.12 -45.18
C LYS A 668 14.48 -1.76 -44.35
N PHE A 669 14.61 -0.84 -43.40
CA PHE A 669 13.47 -0.37 -42.60
C PHE A 669 12.43 0.34 -43.47
N PHE A 670 12.90 1.16 -44.42
CA PHE A 670 12.03 1.84 -45.37
C PHE A 670 11.18 0.85 -46.18
N GLU A 671 11.80 -0.17 -46.77
CA GLU A 671 11.12 -1.18 -47.58
C GLU A 671 10.09 -1.97 -46.77
N ALA A 672 10.42 -2.37 -45.54
CA ALA A 672 9.48 -3.06 -44.66
C ALA A 672 8.26 -2.17 -44.31
N LEU A 673 8.50 -0.91 -43.94
CA LEU A 673 7.45 0.06 -43.60
C LEU A 673 6.60 0.44 -44.83
N GLU A 674 7.21 0.52 -46.01
CA GLU A 674 6.56 0.84 -47.28
C GLU A 674 5.62 -0.31 -47.70
N ALA A 675 6.10 -1.55 -47.63
CA ALA A 675 5.30 -2.74 -47.89
C ALA A 675 4.09 -2.81 -46.95
N LEU A 676 4.31 -2.58 -45.65
CA LEU A 676 3.24 -2.58 -44.66
C LEU A 676 2.21 -1.46 -44.90
N LEU A 677 2.67 -0.23 -45.18
CA LEU A 677 1.77 0.88 -45.47
C LEU A 677 0.92 0.58 -46.72
N PHE A 678 1.51 -0.02 -47.75
CA PHE A 678 0.79 -0.45 -48.93
C PHE A 678 -0.26 -1.53 -48.58
N GLU A 679 0.11 -2.57 -47.84
CA GLU A 679 -0.79 -3.66 -47.44
C GLU A 679 -1.98 -3.15 -46.63
N VAL A 680 -1.74 -2.25 -45.67
CA VAL A 680 -2.77 -1.70 -44.78
C VAL A 680 -3.70 -0.70 -45.49
N THR A 681 -3.22 0.00 -46.52
CA THR A 681 -4.02 1.01 -47.24
C THR A 681 -4.68 0.48 -48.53
N GLN A 682 -4.20 -0.63 -49.07
CA GLN A 682 -4.69 -1.25 -50.31
C GLN A 682 -5.39 -2.59 -50.11
N SER A 683 -5.31 -3.18 -48.90
CA SER A 683 -6.10 -4.37 -48.58
C SER A 683 -7.60 -4.08 -48.74
N ARG A 684 -8.27 -4.89 -49.55
CA ARG A 684 -9.74 -4.91 -49.58
C ARG A 684 -10.22 -5.33 -48.19
N PRO A 685 -11.25 -4.70 -47.61
CA PRO A 685 -11.81 -5.17 -46.34
C PRO A 685 -12.36 -6.58 -46.56
N SER A 686 -11.59 -7.60 -46.19
CA SER A 686 -12.12 -8.94 -45.97
C SER A 686 -12.87 -8.94 -44.64
N ALA A 687 -13.83 -9.86 -44.48
CA ALA A 687 -14.66 -9.94 -43.29
C ALA A 687 -13.87 -10.16 -41.97
N ASP A 688 -12.59 -10.55 -42.05
CA ASP A 688 -11.75 -10.94 -40.92
C ASP A 688 -10.62 -9.94 -40.55
N LEU A 689 -10.40 -8.86 -41.33
CA LEU A 689 -9.32 -7.89 -41.02
C LEU A 689 -9.87 -6.62 -40.35
N PRO A 690 -9.55 -6.33 -39.07
CA PRO A 690 -9.97 -5.11 -38.41
C PRO A 690 -9.29 -3.88 -39.02
N ARG A 691 -10.02 -2.75 -39.04
CA ARG A 691 -9.59 -1.47 -39.62
C ARG A 691 -8.33 -0.94 -38.92
N CYS A 692 -7.33 -0.51 -39.69
CA CYS A 692 -6.15 0.13 -39.12
C CYS A 692 -6.49 1.56 -38.64
N PRO A 693 -6.07 1.98 -37.43
CA PRO A 693 -6.31 3.33 -36.97
C PRO A 693 -5.60 4.38 -37.85
N PRO A 694 -6.22 5.54 -38.11
CA PRO A 694 -5.62 6.61 -38.94
C PRO A 694 -4.30 7.14 -38.35
N GLN A 695 -4.17 7.13 -37.03
CA GLN A 695 -2.94 7.53 -36.33
C GLN A 695 -1.75 6.67 -36.77
N VAL A 696 -1.93 5.36 -36.93
CA VAL A 696 -0.89 4.44 -37.39
C VAL A 696 -0.43 4.82 -38.81
N VAL A 697 -1.39 5.08 -39.71
CA VAL A 697 -1.13 5.51 -41.09
C VAL A 697 -0.35 6.82 -41.14
N THR A 698 -0.75 7.83 -40.36
CA THR A 698 -0.05 9.12 -40.31
C THR A 698 1.38 9.01 -39.76
N VAL A 699 1.60 8.12 -38.78
CA VAL A 699 2.94 7.88 -38.21
C VAL A 699 3.82 7.09 -39.17
N LEU A 700 3.28 6.10 -39.89
CA LEU A 700 3.98 5.41 -40.98
C LEU A 700 4.43 6.39 -42.08
N MET A 701 3.52 7.23 -42.57
CA MET A 701 3.83 8.26 -43.57
C MET A 701 4.91 9.23 -43.08
N THR A 702 4.79 9.71 -41.84
CA THR A 702 5.79 10.62 -41.24
C THR A 702 7.14 9.95 -41.12
N THR A 703 7.17 8.67 -40.74
CA THR A 703 8.40 7.88 -40.56
C THR A 703 9.10 7.62 -41.89
N LEU A 704 8.37 7.18 -42.93
CA LEU A 704 8.91 7.03 -44.28
C LEU A 704 9.50 8.34 -44.82
N THR A 705 8.81 9.46 -44.57
CA THR A 705 9.30 10.80 -44.95
C THR A 705 10.59 11.16 -44.20
N LYS A 706 10.68 10.87 -42.89
CA LYS A 706 11.90 11.05 -42.09
C LYS A 706 13.06 10.22 -42.65
N LEU A 707 12.84 8.94 -42.95
CA LEU A 707 13.88 8.06 -43.50
C LEU A 707 14.34 8.52 -44.89
N ALA A 708 13.41 8.94 -45.77
CA ALA A 708 13.76 9.48 -47.08
C ALA A 708 14.51 10.82 -47.02
N SER A 709 14.27 11.65 -45.98
CA SER A 709 15.08 12.85 -45.77
C SER A 709 16.53 12.55 -45.40
N ARG A 710 16.81 11.32 -44.92
CA ARG A 710 18.15 10.84 -44.55
C ARG A 710 18.84 10.06 -45.68
N SER A 711 18.07 9.57 -46.66
CA SER A 711 18.54 8.84 -47.84
C SER A 711 17.79 9.35 -49.08
N GLN A 712 18.44 10.26 -49.84
CA GLN A 712 17.79 11.03 -50.90
C GLN A 712 17.23 10.16 -52.03
N ASP A 713 17.79 8.97 -52.25
CA ASP A 713 17.34 8.00 -53.26
C ASP A 713 15.90 7.50 -53.00
N LEU A 714 15.40 7.61 -51.77
CA LEU A 714 14.05 7.18 -51.39
C LEU A 714 12.98 8.25 -51.60
N ILE A 715 13.36 9.52 -51.83
CA ILE A 715 12.42 10.65 -51.96
C ILE A 715 11.37 10.46 -53.07
N PRO A 716 11.73 9.98 -54.28
CA PRO A 716 10.74 9.73 -55.34
C PRO A 716 9.69 8.70 -54.94
N ARG A 717 10.10 7.63 -54.25
CA ARG A 717 9.21 6.56 -53.77
C ARG A 717 8.19 7.10 -52.77
N VAL A 718 8.62 7.81 -51.73
CA VAL A 718 7.72 8.42 -50.73
C VAL A 718 6.77 9.42 -51.38
N SER A 719 7.26 10.26 -52.29
CA SER A 719 6.44 11.27 -52.96
C SER A 719 5.28 10.66 -53.76
N LEU A 720 5.50 9.49 -54.35
CA LEU A 720 4.46 8.72 -55.04
C LEU A 720 3.42 8.18 -54.05
N PHE A 721 3.85 7.61 -52.93
CA PHE A 721 2.95 7.14 -51.86
C PHE A 721 2.10 8.28 -51.29
N LEU A 722 2.71 9.40 -50.90
CA LEU A 722 1.98 10.56 -50.37
C LEU A 722 0.97 11.11 -51.39
N SER A 723 1.27 11.04 -52.68
CA SER A 723 0.33 11.44 -53.74
C SER A 723 -0.88 10.52 -53.82
N LYS A 724 -0.69 9.19 -53.66
CA LYS A 724 -1.80 8.23 -53.57
C LYS A 724 -2.64 8.43 -52.29
N MET A 725 -1.98 8.73 -51.17
CA MET A 725 -2.68 8.99 -49.89
C MET A 725 -3.52 10.27 -49.91
N ARG A 726 -3.13 11.29 -50.69
CA ARG A 726 -3.96 12.49 -50.89
C ARG A 726 -5.29 12.23 -51.59
N THR A 727 -5.36 11.17 -52.40
CA THR A 727 -6.57 10.74 -53.11
C THR A 727 -7.34 9.64 -52.35
N LEU A 728 -6.87 9.25 -51.16
CA LEU A 728 -7.53 8.24 -50.32
C LEU A 728 -8.93 8.74 -49.92
N GLY A 729 -9.98 7.96 -50.22
CA GLY A 729 -11.38 8.31 -49.96
C GLY A 729 -12.14 8.96 -51.13
N GLN A 730 -11.45 9.36 -52.22
CA GLN A 730 -12.11 9.93 -53.43
C GLN A 730 -12.63 8.85 -54.41
N ASN A 731 -12.23 7.58 -54.21
CA ASN A 731 -12.73 6.45 -54.99
C ASN A 731 -13.89 5.76 -54.25
N ALA A 732 -14.98 5.44 -54.96
CA ALA A 732 -16.20 4.83 -54.39
C ALA A 732 -15.96 3.47 -53.67
N ALA A 733 -14.82 2.81 -53.90
CA ALA A 733 -14.44 1.55 -53.25
C ALA A 733 -13.65 1.75 -51.93
N THR A 734 -13.15 2.96 -51.63
CA THR A 734 -12.37 3.27 -50.42
C THR A 734 -13.06 4.26 -49.48
N SER A 735 -14.16 4.92 -49.89
CA SER A 735 -14.92 5.82 -49.02
C SER A 735 -15.69 5.12 -47.89
N SER A 736 -15.83 3.79 -47.94
CA SER A 736 -16.48 3.00 -46.89
C SER A 736 -15.56 2.56 -45.74
N VAL A 737 -14.25 2.87 -45.82
CA VAL A 737 -13.22 2.29 -44.93
C VAL A 737 -12.88 3.18 -43.74
N TYR A 738 -12.91 4.50 -43.89
CA TYR A 738 -12.57 5.48 -42.86
C TYR A 738 -13.71 6.50 -42.68
N SER A 739 -13.83 7.09 -41.48
CA SER A 739 -14.70 8.26 -41.30
C SER A 739 -14.18 9.44 -42.14
N GLU A 740 -15.05 10.38 -42.51
CA GLU A 740 -14.62 11.55 -43.29
C GLU A 740 -13.54 12.37 -42.56
N GLU A 741 -13.66 12.49 -41.23
CA GLU A 741 -12.68 13.19 -40.38
C GLU A 741 -11.31 12.48 -40.40
N ASP A 742 -11.30 11.14 -40.27
CA ASP A 742 -10.06 10.35 -40.29
C ASP A 742 -9.38 10.41 -41.66
N ALA A 743 -10.15 10.37 -42.74
CA ALA A 743 -9.65 10.49 -44.10
C ALA A 743 -9.08 11.90 -44.37
N GLU A 744 -9.73 12.96 -43.85
CA GLU A 744 -9.23 14.33 -43.95
C GLU A 744 -7.91 14.51 -43.20
N ALA A 745 -7.77 13.95 -42.00
CA ALA A 745 -6.53 14.00 -41.23
C ALA A 745 -5.36 13.33 -41.98
N ILE A 746 -5.59 12.17 -42.60
CA ILE A 746 -4.60 11.48 -43.43
C ILE A 746 -4.24 12.31 -44.67
N ARG A 747 -5.24 12.88 -45.37
CA ARG A 747 -5.03 13.72 -46.56
C ARG A 747 -4.23 14.98 -46.22
N THR A 748 -4.61 15.68 -45.16
CA THR A 748 -3.90 16.87 -44.66
C THR A 748 -2.46 16.53 -44.31
N ARG A 749 -2.23 15.43 -43.59
CA ARG A 749 -0.86 15.03 -43.27
C ARG A 749 -0.04 14.68 -44.52
N ALA A 750 -0.66 14.05 -45.53
CA ALA A 750 0.01 13.70 -46.78
C ALA A 750 0.37 14.94 -47.61
N THR A 751 -0.47 15.99 -47.62
CA THR A 751 -0.16 17.26 -48.30
C THR A 751 1.02 17.97 -47.64
N GLU A 752 1.04 18.06 -46.31
CA GLU A 752 2.13 18.66 -45.53
C GLU A 752 3.48 17.99 -45.81
N LEU A 753 3.55 16.66 -45.65
CA LEU A 753 4.79 15.89 -45.82
C LEU A 753 5.31 15.98 -47.26
N ARG A 754 4.41 15.95 -48.26
CA ARG A 754 4.80 16.11 -49.67
C ARG A 754 5.31 17.52 -49.97
N SER A 755 4.72 18.54 -49.34
CA SER A 755 5.18 19.92 -49.49
C SER A 755 6.59 20.08 -48.92
N LEU A 756 6.88 19.48 -47.77
CA LEU A 756 8.22 19.49 -47.17
C LEU A 756 9.26 18.82 -48.07
N LEU A 757 8.96 17.65 -48.64
CA LEU A 757 9.90 16.90 -49.50
C LEU A 757 10.27 17.62 -50.81
N ARG A 758 9.54 18.68 -51.23
CA ARG A 758 9.95 19.52 -52.37
C ARG A 758 11.28 20.23 -52.13
N MET A 759 11.64 20.42 -50.86
CA MET A 759 12.91 21.02 -50.45
C MET A 759 13.65 20.05 -49.52
N PRO A 760 14.41 19.07 -50.05
CA PRO A 760 15.02 18.00 -49.24
C PRO A 760 15.89 18.49 -48.08
N SER A 761 16.66 19.57 -48.29
CA SER A 761 17.49 20.19 -47.26
C SER A 761 16.67 20.77 -46.10
N VAL A 762 15.55 21.42 -46.41
CA VAL A 762 14.60 21.95 -45.41
C VAL A 762 13.85 20.80 -44.74
N ALA A 763 13.46 19.77 -45.49
CA ALA A 763 12.81 18.59 -44.94
C ALA A 763 13.70 17.89 -43.91
N GLN A 764 14.99 17.69 -44.21
CA GLN A 764 15.94 17.10 -43.27
C GLN A 764 16.07 17.94 -41.99
N PHE A 765 16.14 19.27 -42.10
CA PHE A 765 16.22 20.17 -40.95
C PHE A 765 14.93 20.16 -40.09
N VAL A 766 13.76 20.16 -40.71
CA VAL A 766 12.46 20.19 -40.02
C VAL A 766 12.10 18.84 -39.41
N LEU A 767 12.40 17.74 -40.12
CA LEU A 767 12.01 16.38 -39.72
C LEU A 767 13.06 15.68 -38.84
N SER A 768 14.31 16.15 -38.85
CA SER A 768 15.41 15.64 -38.02
C SER A 768 16.24 16.80 -37.44
N PRO A 769 15.63 17.66 -36.57
CA PRO A 769 16.34 18.79 -35.98
C PRO A 769 17.49 18.31 -35.08
N SER A 770 18.60 19.07 -35.03
CA SER A 770 19.72 18.74 -34.15
C SER A 770 19.35 18.97 -32.67
N ALA A 771 20.01 18.25 -31.77
CA ALA A 771 19.78 18.36 -30.31
C ALA A 771 20.00 19.79 -29.76
N GLU A 772 20.80 20.60 -30.46
CA GLU A 772 21.03 22.01 -30.12
C GLU A 772 19.82 22.89 -30.46
N VAL A 773 19.18 22.66 -31.61
CA VAL A 773 17.98 23.38 -32.06
C VAL A 773 16.76 23.06 -31.18
N CYS A 774 16.69 21.84 -30.63
CA CYS A 774 15.63 21.43 -29.70
C CYS A 774 15.77 22.01 -28.27
N ARG A 775 16.81 22.81 -27.97
CA ARG A 775 16.93 23.49 -26.67
C ARG A 775 15.96 24.68 -26.61
N PRO A 776 15.34 24.96 -25.44
CA PRO A 776 14.37 26.06 -25.29
C PRO A 776 14.95 27.45 -25.56
N ARG A 777 16.29 27.61 -25.65
CA ARG A 777 16.92 28.88 -26.05
C ARG A 777 16.55 29.31 -27.47
N TYR A 778 16.51 28.40 -28.44
CA TYR A 778 16.15 28.71 -29.84
C TYR A 778 14.67 29.05 -30.04
N HIS A 779 13.81 28.71 -29.07
CA HIS A 779 12.38 29.03 -29.10
C HIS A 779 12.00 30.25 -28.23
N ARG A 780 12.86 30.69 -27.30
CA ARG A 780 12.60 31.83 -26.41
C ARG A 780 13.24 33.13 -26.88
N ASP A 781 14.32 33.06 -27.63
CA ASP A 781 15.03 34.23 -28.08
C ASP A 781 14.38 34.77 -29.38
N THR A 782 13.73 35.93 -29.28
CA THR A 782 12.99 36.60 -30.35
C THR A 782 13.82 36.87 -31.60
N ASN A 783 15.15 36.87 -31.48
CA ASN A 783 16.07 37.12 -32.59
C ASN A 783 16.56 35.84 -33.30
N THR A 784 16.32 34.64 -32.76
CA THR A 784 16.78 33.35 -33.33
C THR A 784 15.65 32.35 -33.59
N ALA A 785 14.39 32.75 -33.36
CA ALA A 785 13.24 31.87 -33.52
C ALA A 785 13.08 31.38 -34.97
N LEU A 786 13.11 30.05 -35.15
CA LEU A 786 12.91 29.36 -36.42
C LEU A 786 11.70 29.86 -37.25
N PRO A 787 10.53 30.22 -36.65
CA PRO A 787 9.40 30.78 -37.41
C PRO A 787 9.72 32.12 -38.10
N LEU A 788 10.59 32.95 -37.51
CA LEU A 788 11.05 34.19 -38.12
C LEU A 788 12.01 33.88 -39.27
N ALA A 789 13.00 33.01 -39.08
CA ALA A 789 13.92 32.59 -40.14
C ALA A 789 13.18 31.97 -41.34
N LEU A 790 12.19 31.10 -41.08
CA LEU A 790 11.34 30.52 -42.12
C LEU A 790 10.47 31.58 -42.81
N ARG A 791 9.93 32.59 -42.10
CA ARG A 791 9.26 33.74 -42.71
C ARG A 791 10.20 34.56 -43.60
N THR A 792 11.45 34.78 -43.17
CA THR A 792 12.43 35.55 -43.94
C THR A 792 12.83 34.79 -45.21
N VAL A 793 13.08 33.48 -45.11
CA VAL A 793 13.38 32.62 -46.26
C VAL A 793 12.17 32.54 -47.19
N SER A 794 10.95 32.37 -46.69
CA SER A 794 9.73 32.37 -47.53
C SER A 794 9.58 33.68 -48.30
N ARG A 795 9.83 34.83 -47.66
CA ARG A 795 9.80 36.15 -48.32
C ARG A 795 10.92 36.36 -49.34
N LEU A 796 12.08 35.75 -49.13
CA LEU A 796 13.20 35.81 -50.07
C LEU A 796 12.92 34.94 -51.30
N VAL A 797 12.39 33.73 -51.10
CA VAL A 797 12.00 32.81 -52.19
C VAL A 797 10.80 33.37 -52.99
N GLU A 798 9.83 34.00 -52.34
CA GLU A 798 8.72 34.70 -53.01
C GLU A 798 9.21 35.91 -53.83
N ARG A 799 10.29 36.58 -53.39
CA ARG A 799 10.90 37.68 -54.16
C ARG A 799 11.64 37.21 -55.39
N GLU A 800 12.31 36.06 -55.34
CA GLU A 800 13.00 35.49 -56.52
C GLU A 800 12.00 35.04 -57.60
N ALA A 801 10.82 34.54 -57.22
CA ALA A 801 9.75 34.21 -58.17
C ALA A 801 9.17 35.45 -58.91
N SER A 802 9.35 36.65 -58.35
CA SER A 802 8.92 37.93 -58.96
C SER A 802 10.01 38.61 -59.81
N LEU A 803 11.19 38.00 -59.95
CA LEU A 803 12.34 38.54 -60.68
C LEU A 803 12.71 37.70 -61.94
N LEU A 804 11.70 37.14 -62.62
CA LEU A 804 11.88 36.75 -64.03
C LEU A 804 11.57 37.98 -64.91
N PRO A 805 12.53 38.53 -65.67
CA PRO A 805 12.24 39.53 -66.68
C PRO A 805 11.53 38.86 -67.86
N GLY A 806 10.72 39.64 -68.59
CA GLY A 806 10.11 39.20 -69.85
C GLY A 806 11.13 38.82 -70.92
#